data_AF-A0A940AGJ5-F1
#
_entry.id   AF-A0A940AGJ5-F1
#
_cell.length_a   1.000
_cell.length_b   1.000
_cell.length_c   1.000
_cell.angle_alpha   90.00
_cell.angle_beta   90.00
_cell.angle_gamma   90.00
#
_symmetry.space_group_name_H-M   'P 1'
#
loop_
_entity.id
_entity.type
_entity.pdbx_description
1 polymer ?
#
loop_
_entity_poly.entity_id
_entity_poly.type
_entity_poly.pdbx_seq_one_letter_code
_entity_poly.pdbx_strand_id
1 'polypeptide(L)'
;VCERERLIRNFKPEEYWNFMAKFHSSPGIFHGKLFKIDDEKAVVPDRKTAQALEKAVRSAKRWQVAGIESVPRKRHAAPPFITSTLQQAASSALGFSASSTMRIAQSLYEGVDVGSGGPVGLITYMRTDSVTVSREAQEAARKFIAENYGKEYVPAKPPFYKSKASAQGAHEAIRPTDVTLTPDQVKPYLDERSLKLYTLIWRRFMASQTAAAEEQRTTVDVEGKGGDRRTYTFRSVATVTTFPGFLRVYNIREEGADEEDENLKDAETLKSLRQGDGCELNDLLGEQKFTEPPPRYSEATLIKELESNGVGRPSTYATIVNTIQERKYVDKEKGKLIPSELGFRICDYLVEHLPALFEVGFTARMEDELDQVEEGKVQWTEMMRAFYEKFEKWLQTAKTLGAPKGPKTEKLIALMESIRNWNPPEKNGNRVYDDKKFFKSVTTAFAAGKPLSAPQWDALLRMAVKYQDQLPDLDAYAKKYGFGPELQASREEAAARRALIQEWQKKREDAAAAAPPQKELAAVFAAMKAIPWKAPEKTGRRGFDEKKFFESLREQSGKGRALSEKQLKALGRIALRYKEQLPDFSRIAAVLHLEENASSSADPAVPEAKPVPMGEADDLIRKMKGISDWAEPKKVRGRVYDDQAFFESLAKQRAAGKVLSEKQLAALKKTAAKYSIS
;
A
#
# COMPACT_ATOMS: atom_id res chain seq x y z
N VAL A 1 1.86 -5.36 -10.55
CA VAL A 1 0.68 -5.26 -9.65
C VAL A 1 -0.64 -5.27 -10.42
N CYS A 2 -0.84 -4.38 -11.39
CA CYS A 2 -2.06 -4.33 -12.22
C CYS A 2 -2.39 -5.68 -12.88
N GLU A 3 -1.41 -6.36 -13.47
CA GLU A 3 -1.58 -7.70 -14.05
C GLU A 3 -2.06 -8.74 -13.05
N ARG A 4 -1.50 -8.76 -11.83
CA ARG A 4 -1.95 -9.66 -10.74
C ARG A 4 -3.41 -9.39 -10.38
N GLU A 5 -3.82 -8.13 -10.35
CA GLU A 5 -5.22 -7.77 -10.09
C GLU A 5 -6.15 -8.19 -11.23
N ARG A 6 -5.70 -8.14 -12.49
CA ARG A 6 -6.46 -8.69 -13.64
C ARG A 6 -6.61 -10.21 -13.52
N LEU A 7 -5.54 -10.92 -13.15
CA LEU A 7 -5.61 -12.37 -12.91
C LEU A 7 -6.64 -12.68 -11.82
N ILE A 8 -6.65 -11.92 -10.72
CA ILE A 8 -7.62 -12.08 -9.64
C ILE A 8 -9.06 -11.80 -10.11
N ARG A 9 -9.28 -10.70 -10.85
CA ARG A 9 -10.62 -10.31 -11.34
C ARG A 9 -11.19 -11.27 -12.38
N ASN A 10 -10.33 -11.86 -13.21
CA ASN A 10 -10.73 -12.78 -14.28
C ASN A 10 -10.71 -14.25 -13.83
N PHE A 11 -10.28 -14.53 -12.60
CA PHE A 11 -10.19 -15.88 -12.08
C PHE A 11 -11.59 -16.48 -11.88
N LYS A 12 -11.78 -17.68 -12.41
CA LYS A 12 -12.98 -18.48 -12.19
C LYS A 12 -12.62 -19.62 -11.25
N PRO A 13 -13.11 -19.61 -10.00
CA PRO A 13 -12.86 -20.71 -9.07
C PRO A 13 -13.40 -22.03 -9.64
N GLU A 14 -12.56 -23.05 -9.57
CA GLU A 14 -12.90 -24.42 -9.95
C GLU A 14 -13.10 -25.23 -8.67
N GLU A 15 -14.21 -25.97 -8.61
CA GLU A 15 -14.51 -26.88 -7.52
C GLU A 15 -13.52 -28.05 -7.52
N TYR A 16 -13.14 -28.51 -6.33
CA TYR A 16 -12.49 -29.79 -6.16
C TYR A 16 -12.72 -30.33 -4.74
N TRP A 17 -12.63 -31.64 -4.57
CA TRP A 17 -12.82 -32.28 -3.27
C TRP A 17 -11.54 -32.94 -2.80
N ASN A 18 -11.24 -32.77 -1.51
CA ASN A 18 -10.23 -33.57 -0.82
C ASN A 18 -10.93 -34.59 0.06
N PHE A 19 -10.32 -35.76 0.21
CA PHE A 19 -10.81 -36.78 1.12
C PHE A 19 -9.74 -37.11 2.15
N MET A 20 -10.14 -37.07 3.42
CA MET A 20 -9.36 -37.51 4.56
C MET A 20 -10.00 -38.77 5.14
N ALA A 21 -9.24 -39.85 5.20
CA ALA A 21 -9.64 -41.10 5.83
C ALA A 21 -9.03 -41.19 7.22
N LYS A 22 -9.84 -41.65 8.18
CA LYS A 22 -9.42 -42.03 9.52
C LYS A 22 -9.33 -43.55 9.57
N PHE A 23 -8.12 -44.08 9.63
CA PHE A 23 -7.86 -45.50 9.71
C PHE A 23 -7.58 -45.94 11.14
N HIS A 24 -7.96 -47.17 11.45
CA HIS A 24 -7.53 -47.88 12.65
C HIS A 24 -6.73 -49.12 12.25
N SER A 25 -5.61 -49.32 12.92
CA SER A 25 -4.80 -50.53 12.83
C SER A 25 -4.10 -50.69 14.17
N SER A 26 -3.89 -51.91 14.66
CA SER A 26 -3.11 -52.09 15.89
C SER A 26 -1.72 -51.46 15.68
N PRO A 27 -1.27 -50.51 16.53
CA PRO A 27 -1.74 -50.18 17.88
C PRO A 27 -2.66 -48.94 18.01
N GLY A 28 -2.99 -48.22 16.94
CA GLY A 28 -3.61 -46.89 17.05
C GLY A 28 -4.52 -46.46 15.89
N ILE A 29 -4.81 -45.16 15.87
CA ILE A 29 -5.57 -44.48 14.82
C ILE A 29 -4.61 -43.55 14.09
N PHE A 30 -4.76 -43.43 12.77
CA PHE A 30 -3.98 -42.51 11.97
C PHE A 30 -4.81 -41.96 10.80
N HIS A 31 -4.38 -40.81 10.25
CA HIS A 31 -5.11 -40.14 9.18
C HIS A 31 -4.37 -40.23 7.85
N GLY A 32 -5.10 -40.43 6.76
CA GLY A 32 -4.54 -40.53 5.41
C GLY A 32 -5.32 -39.68 4.42
N LYS A 33 -4.62 -38.93 3.55
CA LYS A 33 -5.24 -38.15 2.49
C LYS A 33 -5.36 -38.98 1.22
N LEU A 34 -6.48 -38.90 0.52
CA LEU A 34 -6.63 -39.55 -0.79
C LEU A 34 -5.51 -39.07 -1.73
N PHE A 35 -4.73 -40.03 -2.24
CA PHE A 35 -3.55 -39.78 -3.04
C PHE A 35 -3.72 -40.26 -4.48
N LYS A 36 -4.20 -41.49 -4.66
CA LYS A 36 -4.39 -42.10 -5.99
C LYS A 36 -5.73 -42.83 -6.15
N ILE A 37 -6.15 -42.96 -7.41
CA ILE A 37 -7.22 -43.84 -7.88
C ILE A 37 -6.66 -44.60 -9.08
N ASP A 38 -6.65 -45.94 -9.02
CA ASP A 38 -6.09 -46.82 -10.05
C ASP A 38 -4.67 -46.39 -10.49
N ASP A 39 -3.79 -46.19 -9.51
CA ASP A 39 -2.40 -45.74 -9.65
C ASP A 39 -2.16 -44.31 -10.18
N GLU A 40 -3.20 -43.62 -10.65
CA GLU A 40 -3.13 -42.22 -11.09
C GLU A 40 -3.45 -41.24 -9.95
N LYS A 41 -2.93 -40.01 -10.05
CA LYS A 41 -3.19 -38.95 -9.05
C LYS A 41 -4.69 -38.72 -8.94
N ALA A 42 -5.23 -38.79 -7.72
CA ALA A 42 -6.65 -38.59 -7.49
C ALA A 42 -7.11 -37.18 -7.90
N VAL A 43 -8.14 -37.11 -8.75
CA VAL A 43 -8.81 -35.87 -9.15
C VAL A 43 -10.30 -36.03 -8.88
N VAL A 44 -10.85 -35.15 -8.05
CA VAL A 44 -12.29 -35.14 -7.71
C VAL A 44 -12.83 -33.75 -7.99
N PRO A 45 -13.27 -33.46 -9.23
CA PRO A 45 -13.52 -32.09 -9.69
C PRO A 45 -14.90 -31.55 -9.30
N ASP A 46 -15.83 -32.41 -8.86
CA ASP A 46 -17.20 -31.99 -8.57
C ASP A 46 -17.86 -32.87 -7.52
N ARG A 47 -18.98 -32.37 -6.99
CA ARG A 47 -19.79 -33.07 -5.99
C ARG A 47 -20.29 -34.44 -6.44
N LYS A 48 -20.62 -34.62 -7.73
CA LYS A 48 -21.15 -35.90 -8.24
C LYS A 48 -20.07 -36.98 -8.16
N THR A 49 -18.86 -36.64 -8.56
CA THR A 49 -17.68 -37.50 -8.48
C THR A 49 -17.32 -37.78 -7.02
N ALA A 50 -17.39 -36.76 -6.16
CA ALA A 50 -17.14 -36.90 -4.72
C ALA A 50 -18.13 -37.87 -4.05
N GLN A 51 -19.43 -37.76 -4.32
CA GLN A 51 -20.45 -38.66 -3.76
C GLN A 51 -20.29 -40.11 -4.26
N ALA A 52 -19.96 -40.29 -5.53
CA ALA A 52 -19.69 -41.61 -6.09
C ALA A 52 -18.45 -42.24 -5.44
N LEU A 53 -17.38 -41.46 -5.27
CA LEU A 53 -16.16 -41.87 -4.59
C LEU A 53 -16.43 -42.23 -3.13
N GLU A 54 -17.13 -41.37 -2.39
CA GLU A 54 -17.46 -41.61 -0.99
C GLU A 54 -18.22 -42.94 -0.82
N LYS A 55 -19.24 -43.18 -1.65
CA LYS A 55 -19.99 -44.45 -1.64
C LYS A 55 -19.08 -45.65 -1.94
N ALA A 56 -18.20 -45.53 -2.94
CA ALA A 56 -17.28 -46.60 -3.33
C ALA A 56 -16.27 -46.92 -2.22
N VAL A 57 -15.64 -45.90 -1.63
CA VAL A 57 -14.63 -46.02 -0.57
C VAL A 57 -15.26 -46.60 0.71
N ARG A 58 -16.43 -46.11 1.13
CA ARG A 58 -17.14 -46.67 2.30
C ARG A 58 -17.60 -48.12 2.11
N SER A 59 -17.77 -48.56 0.86
CA SER A 59 -18.14 -49.95 0.52
C SER A 59 -16.94 -50.90 0.41
N ALA A 60 -15.71 -50.40 0.55
CA ALA A 60 -14.50 -51.22 0.51
C ALA A 60 -14.51 -52.22 1.67
N LYS A 61 -14.31 -53.50 1.37
CA LYS A 61 -14.37 -54.58 2.36
C LYS A 61 -13.10 -54.71 3.21
N ARG A 62 -11.96 -54.28 2.66
CA ARG A 62 -10.64 -54.42 3.27
C ARG A 62 -9.75 -53.25 2.85
N TRP A 63 -9.00 -52.74 3.81
CA TRP A 63 -7.88 -51.84 3.60
C TRP A 63 -6.62 -52.51 4.12
N GLN A 64 -5.49 -52.24 3.49
CA GLN A 64 -4.20 -52.75 3.94
C GLN A 64 -3.09 -51.75 3.66
N VAL A 65 -2.03 -51.80 4.47
CA VAL A 65 -0.81 -51.06 4.18
C VAL A 65 -0.15 -51.65 2.94
N ALA A 66 -0.15 -50.90 1.84
CA ALA A 66 0.45 -51.29 0.58
C ALA A 66 1.96 -51.01 0.54
N GLY A 67 2.39 -49.93 1.21
CA GLY A 67 3.79 -49.55 1.30
C GLY A 67 4.06 -48.68 2.52
N ILE A 68 5.27 -48.84 3.07
CA ILE A 68 5.81 -47.98 4.12
C ILE A 68 7.24 -47.59 3.76
N GLU A 69 7.53 -46.31 3.86
CA GLU A 69 8.86 -45.76 3.60
C GLU A 69 9.24 -44.82 4.74
N SER A 70 10.41 -45.05 5.34
CA SER A 70 10.97 -44.21 6.39
C SER A 70 12.32 -43.66 5.95
N VAL A 71 12.37 -42.36 5.69
CA VAL A 71 13.55 -41.69 5.12
C VAL A 71 14.07 -40.63 6.10
N PRO A 72 15.36 -40.70 6.48
CA PRO A 72 15.99 -39.60 7.20
C PRO A 72 16.15 -38.39 6.29
N ARG A 73 15.83 -37.21 6.82
CA ARG A 73 15.90 -35.93 6.12
C ARG A 73 16.70 -34.93 6.95
N LYS A 74 17.57 -34.18 6.28
CA LYS A 74 18.20 -33.00 6.87
C LYS A 74 17.49 -31.75 6.39
N ARG A 75 17.05 -30.93 7.34
CA ARG A 75 16.51 -29.60 7.09
C ARG A 75 17.57 -28.58 7.45
N HIS A 76 17.98 -27.80 6.47
CA HIS A 76 18.99 -26.76 6.65
C HIS A 76 18.35 -25.42 7.00
N ALA A 77 19.07 -24.64 7.82
CA ALA A 77 18.74 -23.24 8.02
C ALA A 77 18.85 -22.49 6.69
N ALA A 78 17.93 -21.54 6.50
CA ALA A 78 18.02 -20.66 5.36
C ALA A 78 19.21 -19.67 5.51
N PRO A 79 19.75 -19.14 4.41
CA PRO A 79 20.98 -18.33 4.43
C PRO A 79 20.85 -17.08 5.32
N PRO A 80 21.98 -16.48 5.74
CA PRO A 80 22.01 -15.13 6.30
C PRO A 80 21.23 -14.14 5.42
N PHE A 81 20.74 -13.05 6.02
CA PHE A 81 19.92 -12.11 5.28
C PHE A 81 20.73 -11.36 4.22
N ILE A 82 20.14 -11.23 3.04
CA ILE A 82 20.38 -10.13 2.10
C ILE A 82 19.25 -9.10 2.23
N THR A 83 19.37 -7.94 1.58
CA THR A 83 18.40 -6.85 1.71
C THR A 83 16.97 -7.27 1.39
N SER A 84 16.77 -7.99 0.29
CA SER A 84 15.45 -8.48 -0.13
C SER A 84 14.84 -9.42 0.93
N THR A 85 15.62 -10.40 1.41
CA THR A 85 15.16 -11.39 2.39
C THR A 85 14.94 -10.79 3.78
N LEU A 86 15.71 -9.77 4.17
CA LEU A 86 15.48 -9.02 5.41
C LEU A 86 14.16 -8.25 5.34
N GLN A 87 13.91 -7.54 4.24
CA GLN A 87 12.67 -6.79 4.04
C GLN A 87 11.44 -7.73 4.03
N GLN A 88 11.56 -8.89 3.39
CA GLN A 88 10.53 -9.93 3.39
C GLN A 88 10.24 -10.45 4.80
N ALA A 89 11.28 -10.85 5.53
CA ALA A 89 11.14 -11.40 6.89
C ALA A 89 10.62 -10.35 7.88
N ALA A 90 11.11 -9.11 7.83
CA ALA A 90 10.65 -8.02 8.69
C ALA A 90 9.18 -7.65 8.40
N SER A 91 8.75 -7.70 7.14
CA SER A 91 7.34 -7.50 6.80
C SER A 91 6.45 -8.62 7.33
N SER A 92 6.88 -9.88 7.22
CA SER A 92 6.08 -11.03 7.64
C SER A 92 6.02 -11.17 9.17
N ALA A 93 7.18 -11.11 9.83
CA ALA A 93 7.30 -11.37 11.27
C ALA A 93 7.02 -10.13 12.14
N LEU A 94 7.37 -8.94 11.65
CA LEU A 94 7.32 -7.70 12.45
C LEU A 94 6.28 -6.70 11.93
N GLY A 95 5.67 -6.96 10.77
CA GLY A 95 4.74 -6.02 10.12
C GLY A 95 5.40 -4.72 9.64
N PHE A 96 6.73 -4.68 9.52
CA PHE A 96 7.45 -3.48 9.10
C PHE A 96 7.35 -3.28 7.59
N SER A 97 7.18 -2.03 7.14
CA SER A 97 7.34 -1.70 5.72
C SER A 97 8.81 -1.82 5.30
N ALA A 98 9.07 -1.99 4.00
CA ALA A 98 10.41 -2.01 3.44
C ALA A 98 11.20 -0.75 3.84
N SER A 99 10.60 0.43 3.70
CA SER A 99 11.22 1.71 4.09
C SER A 99 11.52 1.80 5.59
N SER A 100 10.61 1.31 6.45
CA SER A 100 10.86 1.29 7.90
C SER A 100 11.99 0.34 8.26
N THR A 101 12.03 -0.84 7.64
CA THR A 101 13.07 -1.84 7.82
C THR A 101 14.44 -1.26 7.47
N MET A 102 14.56 -0.61 6.30
CA MET A 102 15.82 -0.02 5.87
C MET A 102 16.27 1.15 6.75
N ARG A 103 15.35 1.98 7.25
CA ARG A 103 15.70 3.06 8.18
C ARG A 103 16.22 2.53 9.51
N ILE A 104 15.59 1.49 10.06
CA ILE A 104 16.04 0.87 11.32
C ILE A 104 17.40 0.17 11.10
N ALA A 105 17.54 -0.58 10.00
CA ALA A 105 18.80 -1.24 9.67
C ALA A 105 19.94 -0.23 9.45
N GLN A 106 19.68 0.91 8.82
CA GLN A 106 20.66 2.01 8.71
C GLN A 106 21.15 2.47 10.09
N SER A 107 20.24 2.68 11.05
CA SER A 107 20.62 3.09 12.41
C SER A 107 21.43 2.02 13.14
N LEU A 108 21.07 0.74 12.96
CA LEU A 108 21.83 -0.38 13.54
C LEU A 108 23.24 -0.49 12.93
N TYR A 109 23.39 -0.13 11.65
CA TYR A 109 24.69 -0.12 10.95
C TYR A 109 25.57 1.08 11.35
N GLU A 110 25.01 2.29 11.36
CA GLU A 110 25.73 3.53 11.71
C GLU A 110 26.16 3.56 13.19
N GLY A 111 25.39 2.89 14.04
CA GLY A 111 25.77 2.56 15.40
C GLY A 111 24.80 3.08 16.46
N VAL A 112 24.81 2.40 17.60
CA VAL A 112 24.04 2.74 18.79
C VAL A 112 24.99 2.79 19.98
N ASP A 113 24.79 3.74 20.89
CA ASP A 113 25.56 3.79 22.14
C ASP A 113 25.12 2.62 23.03
N VAL A 114 26.03 1.65 23.18
CA VAL A 114 25.83 0.44 23.98
C VAL A 114 26.61 0.48 25.31
N GLY A 115 26.99 1.68 25.77
CA GLY A 115 27.63 1.87 27.07
C GLY A 115 29.12 1.47 27.14
N SER A 116 29.72 1.08 26.01
CA SER A 116 31.12 0.64 25.90
C SER A 116 32.10 1.74 25.47
N GLY A 117 31.72 3.02 25.64
CA GLY A 117 32.59 4.17 25.33
C GLY A 117 32.42 4.79 23.93
N GLY A 118 31.30 4.52 23.24
CA GLY A 118 30.96 5.15 21.95
C GLY A 118 29.89 4.36 21.17
N PRO A 119 29.35 4.92 20.08
CA PRO A 119 28.40 4.22 19.21
C PRO A 119 29.07 3.04 18.51
N VAL A 120 28.45 1.86 18.59
CA VAL A 120 28.91 0.62 17.96
C VAL A 120 27.92 0.21 16.88
N GLY A 121 28.41 -0.04 15.66
CA GLY A 121 27.62 -0.65 14.59
C GLY A 121 27.27 -2.08 14.94
N LEU A 122 25.98 -2.38 15.12
CA LEU A 122 25.48 -3.69 15.55
C LEU A 122 25.33 -4.69 14.41
N ILE A 123 25.19 -4.21 13.17
CA ILE A 123 25.05 -5.06 11.98
C ILE A 123 25.99 -4.64 10.86
N THR A 124 26.28 -5.56 9.95
CA THR A 124 26.96 -5.26 8.68
C THR A 124 26.09 -4.42 7.74
N TYR A 125 26.67 -3.95 6.63
CA TYR A 125 25.97 -3.09 5.67
C TYR A 125 24.70 -3.75 5.12
N MET A 126 23.57 -3.04 5.25
CA MET A 126 22.23 -3.58 5.02
C MET A 126 21.77 -3.54 3.55
N ARG A 127 22.57 -2.98 2.63
CA ARG A 127 22.31 -2.98 1.17
C ARG A 127 23.29 -3.93 0.49
N THR A 128 22.91 -5.21 0.47
CA THR A 128 23.71 -6.32 -0.02
C THR A 128 22.79 -7.35 -0.67
N ASP A 129 23.28 -7.97 -1.73
CA ASP A 129 22.69 -9.12 -2.42
C ASP A 129 23.51 -10.40 -2.20
N SER A 130 24.54 -10.32 -1.34
CA SER A 130 25.47 -11.41 -1.05
C SER A 130 25.11 -12.12 0.24
N VAL A 131 25.02 -13.45 0.18
CA VAL A 131 24.83 -14.31 1.37
C VAL A 131 26.16 -14.75 2.00
N THR A 132 27.28 -14.22 1.51
CA THR A 132 28.63 -14.58 1.96
C THR A 132 28.90 -14.06 3.37
N VAL A 133 29.64 -14.85 4.15
CA VAL A 133 30.04 -14.54 5.52
C VAL A 133 31.56 -14.67 5.61
N SER A 134 32.24 -13.71 6.25
CA SER A 134 33.69 -13.83 6.46
C SER A 134 34.06 -15.02 7.33
N ARG A 135 35.27 -15.53 7.12
CA ARG A 135 35.80 -16.62 7.94
C ARG A 135 35.82 -16.28 9.43
N GLU A 136 36.19 -15.05 9.78
CA GLU A 136 36.21 -14.56 11.16
C GLU A 136 34.83 -14.63 11.81
N ALA A 137 33.79 -14.20 11.09
CA ALA A 137 32.42 -14.25 11.59
C ALA A 137 31.88 -15.69 11.71
N GLN A 138 32.28 -16.58 10.79
CA GLN A 138 31.96 -18.01 10.90
C GLN A 138 32.64 -18.62 12.15
N GLU A 139 33.92 -18.33 12.38
CA GLU A 139 34.66 -18.81 13.54
C GLU A 139 34.06 -18.29 14.86
N ALA A 140 33.69 -17.00 14.91
CA ALA A 140 33.01 -16.40 16.06
C ALA A 140 31.65 -17.08 16.35
N ALA A 141 30.83 -17.29 15.32
CA ALA A 141 29.55 -17.98 15.47
C ALA A 141 29.74 -19.43 15.93
N ARG A 142 30.70 -20.16 15.37
CA ARG A 142 31.01 -21.55 15.78
C ARG A 142 31.39 -21.64 17.25
N LYS A 143 32.26 -20.73 17.71
CA LYS A 143 32.66 -20.64 19.12
C LYS A 143 31.45 -20.37 20.02
N PHE A 144 30.66 -19.35 19.68
CA PHE A 144 29.46 -19.01 20.43
C PHE A 144 28.46 -20.17 20.49
N ILE A 145 28.26 -20.90 19.39
CA ILE A 145 27.36 -22.06 19.33
C ILE A 145 27.86 -23.19 20.26
N ALA A 146 29.16 -23.49 20.20
CA ALA A 146 29.76 -24.52 21.05
C ALA A 146 29.58 -24.22 22.54
N GLU A 147 29.77 -22.97 22.94
CA GLU A 147 29.71 -22.51 24.34
C GLU A 147 28.27 -22.42 24.87
N ASN A 148 27.31 -22.02 24.04
CA ASN A 148 25.94 -21.71 24.50
C ASN A 148 24.91 -22.80 24.18
N TYR A 149 25.14 -23.63 23.16
CA TYR A 149 24.17 -24.65 22.72
C TYR A 149 24.70 -26.08 22.77
N GLY A 150 26.03 -26.27 22.69
CA GLY A 150 26.68 -27.59 22.71
C GLY A 150 27.45 -27.90 21.43
N LYS A 151 28.43 -28.80 21.52
CA LYS A 151 29.32 -29.15 20.41
C LYS A 151 28.58 -29.83 19.25
N GLU A 152 27.50 -30.55 19.54
CA GLU A 152 26.63 -31.22 18.57
C GLU A 152 25.85 -30.24 17.67
N TYR A 153 25.68 -28.99 18.12
CA TYR A 153 25.05 -27.93 17.32
C TYR A 153 26.03 -27.23 16.37
N VAL A 154 27.34 -27.51 16.48
CA VAL A 154 28.37 -26.97 15.59
C VAL A 154 28.49 -27.87 14.36
N PRO A 155 28.26 -27.34 13.14
CA PRO A 155 28.48 -28.11 11.92
C PRO A 155 29.92 -28.64 11.81
N ALA A 156 30.10 -29.85 11.28
CA ALA A 156 31.43 -30.41 11.03
C ALA A 156 32.30 -29.52 10.12
N LYS A 157 31.69 -28.89 9.10
CA LYS A 157 32.30 -27.88 8.24
C LYS A 157 31.46 -26.59 8.30
N PRO A 158 32.08 -25.39 8.24
CA PRO A 158 31.33 -24.14 8.16
C PRO A 158 30.32 -24.16 7.01
N PRO A 159 29.07 -23.75 7.24
CA PRO A 159 28.06 -23.68 6.17
C PRO A 159 28.49 -22.72 5.07
N PHE A 160 28.34 -23.16 3.82
CA PHE A 160 28.60 -22.35 2.63
C PHE A 160 27.28 -22.08 1.90
N TYR A 161 27.01 -20.80 1.64
CA TYR A 161 25.85 -20.34 0.89
C TYR A 161 26.33 -19.64 -0.39
N LYS A 162 25.80 -20.07 -1.53
CA LYS A 162 26.16 -19.52 -2.84
C LYS A 162 25.26 -18.33 -3.18
N SER A 163 25.86 -17.16 -3.40
CA SER A 163 25.17 -15.99 -3.94
C SER A 163 24.76 -16.22 -5.40
N LYS A 164 23.76 -15.48 -5.89
CA LYS A 164 23.39 -15.51 -7.31
C LYS A 164 24.58 -15.05 -8.18
N ALA A 165 24.66 -15.54 -9.41
CA ALA A 165 25.72 -15.15 -10.35
C ALA A 165 25.68 -13.65 -10.70
N SER A 166 24.49 -13.04 -10.64
CA SER A 166 24.25 -11.62 -10.87
C SER A 166 24.41 -10.76 -9.60
N ALA A 167 24.92 -11.31 -8.51
CA ALA A 167 25.14 -10.54 -7.29
C ALA A 167 26.38 -9.65 -7.46
N GLN A 168 26.28 -8.38 -7.08
CA GLN A 168 27.39 -7.42 -7.15
C GLN A 168 28.56 -7.83 -6.24
N GLY A 169 28.28 -8.61 -5.18
CA GLY A 169 29.32 -9.37 -4.46
C GLY A 169 30.31 -8.53 -3.62
N ALA A 170 30.18 -7.20 -3.61
CA ALA A 170 31.08 -6.28 -2.92
C ALA A 170 30.92 -6.26 -1.38
N HIS A 171 29.88 -6.91 -0.85
CA HIS A 171 29.53 -6.87 0.56
C HIS A 171 29.28 -8.26 1.14
N GLU A 172 29.38 -8.39 2.46
CA GLU A 172 28.91 -9.57 3.19
C GLU A 172 27.39 -9.54 3.33
N ALA A 173 26.83 -10.67 3.80
CA ALA A 173 25.46 -10.73 4.25
C ALA A 173 25.19 -9.81 5.44
N ILE A 174 23.91 -9.51 5.66
CA ILE A 174 23.41 -8.76 6.82
C ILE A 174 23.43 -9.69 8.04
N ARG A 175 24.36 -9.42 8.96
CA ARG A 175 24.60 -10.19 10.18
C ARG A 175 25.02 -9.26 11.33
N PRO A 176 25.01 -9.73 12.59
CA PRO A 176 25.67 -9.04 13.68
C PRO A 176 27.15 -8.83 13.38
N THR A 177 27.68 -7.68 13.77
CA THR A 177 29.13 -7.41 13.77
C THR A 177 29.84 -8.22 14.86
N ASP A 178 29.19 -8.36 16.02
CA ASP A 178 29.62 -9.19 17.14
C ASP A 178 28.46 -10.10 17.59
N VAL A 179 28.67 -11.42 17.57
CA VAL A 179 27.66 -12.40 17.98
C VAL A 179 27.42 -12.42 19.49
N THR A 180 28.39 -11.95 20.28
CA THR A 180 28.31 -11.93 21.74
C THR A 180 27.33 -10.88 22.25
N LEU A 181 27.10 -9.81 21.49
CA LEU A 181 26.07 -8.79 21.71
C LEU A 181 24.68 -9.38 21.44
N THR A 182 24.22 -10.27 22.31
CA THR A 182 22.93 -10.95 22.15
C THR A 182 21.77 -9.95 22.23
N PRO A 183 20.59 -10.29 21.69
CA PRO A 183 19.40 -9.46 21.82
C PRO A 183 19.11 -9.02 23.27
N ASP A 184 19.36 -9.89 24.25
CA ASP A 184 19.15 -9.57 25.67
C ASP A 184 20.18 -8.55 26.19
N GLN A 185 21.43 -8.61 25.72
CA GLN A 185 22.46 -7.65 26.10
C GLN A 185 22.23 -6.25 25.53
N VAL A 186 21.75 -6.16 24.27
CA VAL A 186 21.52 -4.85 23.62
C VAL A 186 20.15 -4.26 23.94
N LYS A 187 19.23 -5.03 24.53
CA LYS A 187 17.87 -4.61 24.89
C LYS A 187 17.79 -3.30 25.69
N PRO A 188 18.66 -3.01 26.68
CA PRO A 188 18.61 -1.74 27.41
C PRO A 188 18.92 -0.50 26.54
N TYR A 189 19.58 -0.68 25.40
CA TYR A 189 20.10 0.40 24.56
C TYR A 189 19.28 0.63 23.28
N LEU A 190 18.35 -0.29 22.96
CA LEU A 190 17.55 -0.24 21.74
C LEU A 190 16.07 0.03 22.04
N ASP A 191 15.45 0.85 21.20
CA ASP A 191 13.98 0.92 21.18
C ASP A 191 13.38 -0.42 20.72
N GLU A 192 12.10 -0.64 21.02
CA GLU A 192 11.40 -1.90 20.76
C GLU A 192 11.49 -2.34 19.29
N ARG A 193 11.43 -1.41 18.33
CA ARG A 193 11.44 -1.75 16.90
C ARG A 193 12.85 -2.11 16.44
N SER A 194 13.86 -1.38 16.91
CA SER A 194 15.27 -1.66 16.65
C SER A 194 15.68 -3.00 17.25
N LEU A 195 15.28 -3.29 18.48
CA LEU A 195 15.51 -4.57 19.14
C LEU A 195 14.87 -5.73 18.37
N LYS A 196 13.62 -5.59 17.91
CA LYS A 196 12.94 -6.62 17.11
C LYS A 196 13.67 -6.93 15.81
N LEU A 197 14.12 -5.89 15.08
CA LEU A 197 14.86 -6.10 13.83
C LEU A 197 16.24 -6.72 14.08
N TYR A 198 16.96 -6.24 15.09
CA TYR A 198 18.24 -6.82 15.49
C TYR A 198 18.10 -8.28 15.90
N THR A 199 17.10 -8.61 16.71
CA THR A 199 16.79 -10.00 17.11
C THR A 199 16.55 -10.90 15.91
N LEU A 200 15.81 -10.42 14.91
CA LEU A 200 15.53 -11.16 13.68
C LEU A 200 16.84 -11.43 12.90
N ILE A 201 17.70 -10.42 12.74
CA ILE A 201 19.00 -10.53 12.07
C ILE A 201 19.92 -11.51 12.81
N TRP A 202 20.05 -11.33 14.13
CA TRP A 202 20.90 -12.15 15.00
C TRP A 202 20.49 -13.62 14.93
N ARG A 203 19.19 -13.93 15.11
CA ARG A 203 18.70 -15.32 15.06
C ARG A 203 18.92 -15.96 13.70
N ARG A 204 18.69 -15.22 12.60
CA ARG A 204 18.92 -15.73 11.25
C ARG A 204 20.39 -16.05 10.99
N PHE A 205 21.28 -15.16 11.40
CA PHE A 205 22.70 -15.41 11.27
C PHE A 205 23.12 -16.64 12.10
N MET A 206 22.80 -16.69 13.39
CA MET A 206 23.19 -17.80 14.25
C MET A 206 22.63 -19.15 13.78
N ALA A 207 21.37 -19.20 13.36
CA ALA A 207 20.78 -20.40 12.79
C ALA A 207 21.49 -20.85 11.51
N SER A 208 21.86 -19.92 10.63
CA SER A 208 22.59 -20.24 9.39
C SER A 208 23.97 -20.86 9.63
N GLN A 209 24.54 -20.64 10.81
CA GLN A 209 25.85 -21.18 11.22
C GLN A 209 25.73 -22.44 12.10
N THR A 210 24.51 -22.91 12.36
CA THR A 210 24.20 -24.07 13.23
C THR A 210 23.98 -25.33 12.40
N ALA A 211 24.18 -26.51 13.01
CA ALA A 211 23.90 -27.81 12.41
C ALA A 211 22.45 -27.91 11.91
N ALA A 212 22.26 -28.68 10.84
CA ALA A 212 20.93 -28.96 10.29
C ALA A 212 20.05 -29.64 11.34
N ALA A 213 18.74 -29.39 11.25
CA ALA A 213 17.79 -30.24 11.95
C ALA A 213 17.74 -31.60 11.23
N GLU A 214 17.68 -32.68 12.00
CA GLU A 214 17.51 -34.03 11.49
C GLU A 214 16.07 -34.48 11.79
N GLU A 215 15.40 -34.95 10.75
CA GLU A 215 13.99 -35.33 10.75
C GLU A 215 13.88 -36.76 10.23
N GLN A 216 13.01 -37.57 10.80
CA GLN A 216 12.60 -38.86 10.26
C GLN A 216 11.21 -38.73 9.65
N ARG A 217 11.11 -38.87 8.33
CA ARG A 217 9.83 -38.82 7.62
C ARG A 217 9.34 -40.23 7.31
N THR A 218 8.19 -40.59 7.82
CA THR A 218 7.50 -41.85 7.51
C THR A 218 6.31 -41.59 6.60
N THR A 219 6.26 -42.27 5.46
CA THR A 219 5.13 -42.24 4.52
C THR A 219 4.52 -43.63 4.48
N VAL A 220 3.20 -43.70 4.67
CA VAL A 220 2.43 -44.95 4.62
C VAL A 220 1.33 -44.80 3.58
N ASP A 221 1.28 -45.74 2.64
CA ASP A 221 0.21 -45.84 1.65
C ASP A 221 -0.71 -47.00 2.05
N VAL A 222 -1.99 -46.68 2.22
CA VAL A 222 -3.06 -47.64 2.54
C VAL A 222 -3.95 -47.80 1.31
N GLU A 223 -4.14 -49.05 0.87
CA GLU A 223 -4.92 -49.37 -0.31
C GLU A 223 -6.14 -50.21 0.01
N GLY A 224 -7.21 -49.97 -0.76
CA GLY A 224 -8.45 -50.72 -0.70
C GLY A 224 -9.17 -50.68 -2.04
N LYS A 225 -9.81 -51.80 -2.39
CA LYS A 225 -10.70 -51.86 -3.56
C LYS A 225 -12.10 -51.40 -3.15
N GLY A 226 -12.56 -50.30 -3.74
CA GLY A 226 -13.89 -49.76 -3.50
C GLY A 226 -15.01 -50.63 -4.07
N GLY A 227 -16.25 -50.28 -3.75
CA GLY A 227 -17.44 -50.98 -4.26
C GLY A 227 -17.61 -50.91 -5.79
N ASP A 228 -16.92 -49.99 -6.45
CA ASP A 228 -16.85 -49.83 -7.90
C ASP A 228 -15.65 -50.55 -8.55
N ARG A 229 -14.92 -51.36 -7.76
CA ARG A 229 -13.74 -52.15 -8.16
C ARG A 229 -12.48 -51.35 -8.49
N ARG A 230 -12.50 -50.03 -8.29
CA ARG A 230 -11.29 -49.20 -8.40
C ARG A 230 -10.43 -49.33 -7.15
N THR A 231 -9.12 -49.19 -7.32
CA THR A 231 -8.16 -49.19 -6.22
C THR A 231 -7.95 -47.76 -5.74
N TYR A 232 -8.17 -47.54 -4.45
CA TYR A 232 -7.98 -46.24 -3.81
C TYR A 232 -6.76 -46.31 -2.91
N THR A 233 -5.86 -45.34 -3.06
CA THR A 233 -4.67 -45.22 -2.21
C THR A 233 -4.78 -43.95 -1.37
N PHE A 234 -4.78 -44.10 -0.06
CA PHE A 234 -4.67 -43.01 0.90
C PHE A 234 -3.24 -42.95 1.43
N ARG A 235 -2.68 -41.75 1.51
CA ARG A 235 -1.31 -41.51 1.98
C ARG A 235 -1.31 -40.76 3.31
N SER A 236 -0.65 -41.35 4.29
CA SER A 236 -0.33 -40.74 5.58
C SER A 236 1.14 -40.35 5.60
N VAL A 237 1.45 -39.15 6.11
CA VAL A 237 2.83 -38.68 6.22
C VAL A 237 3.02 -38.10 7.62
N ALA A 238 3.99 -38.63 8.35
CA ALA A 238 4.42 -38.06 9.62
C ALA A 238 5.92 -37.72 9.57
N THR A 239 6.29 -36.60 10.19
CA THR A 239 7.69 -36.15 10.28
C THR A 239 8.03 -35.92 11.74
N VAL A 240 9.09 -36.56 12.23
CA VAL A 240 9.55 -36.42 13.63
C VAL A 240 10.95 -35.84 13.64
N THR A 241 11.14 -34.73 14.32
CA THR A 241 12.47 -34.14 14.54
C THR A 241 13.26 -35.03 15.51
N THR A 242 14.34 -35.66 15.02
CA THR A 242 15.26 -36.48 15.82
C THR A 242 16.41 -35.67 16.40
N PHE A 243 16.78 -34.56 15.75
CA PHE A 243 17.72 -33.58 16.27
C PHE A 243 17.29 -32.18 15.85
N PRO A 244 17.05 -31.24 16.79
CA PRO A 244 16.47 -29.93 16.46
C PRO A 244 17.44 -29.00 15.70
N GLY A 245 18.76 -29.18 15.84
CA GLY A 245 19.76 -28.35 15.17
C GLY A 245 19.46 -26.85 15.25
N PHE A 246 19.46 -26.17 14.11
CA PHE A 246 19.20 -24.73 14.01
C PHE A 246 17.83 -24.27 14.53
N LEU A 247 16.82 -25.16 14.64
CA LEU A 247 15.48 -24.80 15.14
C LEU A 247 15.54 -24.31 16.58
N ARG A 248 16.42 -24.91 17.40
CA ARG A 248 16.68 -24.51 18.79
C ARG A 248 17.25 -23.09 18.88
N VAL A 249 18.13 -22.71 17.95
CA VAL A 249 18.81 -21.40 17.93
C VAL A 249 17.91 -20.30 17.38
N TYR A 250 17.13 -20.61 16.35
CA TYR A 250 16.19 -19.65 15.75
C TYR A 250 14.96 -19.40 16.64
N ASN A 251 14.78 -20.19 17.71
CA ASN A 251 13.66 -20.14 18.65
C ASN A 251 12.31 -20.17 17.92
N ILE A 252 12.20 -21.01 16.89
CA ILE A 252 10.92 -21.38 16.30
C ILE A 252 10.28 -22.29 17.36
N ARG A 253 9.38 -21.73 18.17
CA ARG A 253 8.22 -22.52 18.56
C ARG A 253 7.50 -22.77 17.24
N GLU A 254 7.41 -24.03 16.84
CA GLU A 254 6.67 -24.41 15.64
C GLU A 254 5.27 -23.76 15.75
N GLU A 255 4.92 -22.96 14.73
CA GLU A 255 3.59 -22.37 14.64
C GLU A 255 2.63 -23.54 14.43
N GLY A 256 1.93 -23.96 15.49
CA GLY A 256 1.00 -25.09 15.44
C GLY A 256 1.22 -26.15 16.52
N ALA A 257 1.56 -25.76 17.76
CA ALA A 257 1.72 -26.69 18.88
C ALA A 257 0.54 -27.68 19.05
N ASP A 258 -0.67 -27.30 18.63
CA ASP A 258 -1.84 -28.19 18.59
C ASP A 258 -1.80 -29.20 17.42
N GLU A 259 -1.26 -28.81 16.24
CA GLU A 259 -1.05 -29.71 15.07
C GLU A 259 0.18 -30.63 15.25
N GLU A 260 1.17 -30.23 16.05
CA GLU A 260 2.29 -31.09 16.47
C GLU A 260 1.79 -32.31 17.26
N ASP A 261 0.83 -32.13 18.17
CA ASP A 261 0.33 -33.19 19.04
C ASP A 261 -0.42 -34.30 18.26
N GLU A 262 -1.13 -33.94 17.19
CA GLU A 262 -1.75 -34.91 16.27
C GLU A 262 -0.71 -35.58 15.35
N ASN A 263 0.24 -34.80 14.80
CA ASN A 263 1.32 -35.35 13.98
C ASN A 263 2.23 -36.32 14.75
N LEU A 264 2.48 -36.06 16.04
CA LEU A 264 3.26 -36.95 16.91
C LEU A 264 2.53 -38.27 17.19
N LYS A 265 1.21 -38.22 17.44
CA LYS A 265 0.38 -39.43 17.63
C LYS A 265 0.28 -40.27 16.37
N ASP A 266 0.08 -39.63 15.22
CA ASP A 266 0.13 -40.31 13.93
C ASP A 266 1.54 -40.89 13.71
N ALA A 267 2.61 -40.16 14.02
CA ALA A 267 3.98 -40.66 13.87
C ALA A 267 4.27 -41.93 14.68
N GLU A 268 3.82 -42.00 15.94
CA GLU A 268 3.98 -43.20 16.77
C GLU A 268 3.24 -44.40 16.18
N THR A 269 2.00 -44.18 15.73
CA THR A 269 1.20 -45.23 15.08
C THR A 269 1.86 -45.69 13.78
N LEU A 270 2.21 -44.76 12.88
CA LEU A 270 2.81 -45.08 11.58
C LEU A 270 4.15 -45.84 11.70
N LYS A 271 4.95 -45.57 12.74
CA LYS A 271 6.23 -46.28 12.97
C LYS A 271 6.05 -47.76 13.30
N SER A 272 4.91 -48.15 13.84
CA SER A 272 4.64 -49.52 14.26
C SER A 272 4.00 -50.40 13.17
N LEU A 273 3.49 -49.77 12.11
CA LEU A 273 2.87 -50.46 10.98
C LEU A 273 3.89 -51.19 10.11
N ARG A 274 3.44 -52.27 9.48
CA ARG A 274 4.18 -53.09 8.52
C ARG A 274 3.40 -53.21 7.23
N GLN A 275 4.13 -53.43 6.14
CA GLN A 275 3.50 -53.74 4.86
C GLN A 275 2.62 -55.01 4.99
N GLY A 276 1.39 -54.93 4.50
CA GLY A 276 0.40 -55.99 4.59
C GLY A 276 -0.49 -55.94 5.84
N ASP A 277 -0.22 -55.05 6.80
CA ASP A 277 -1.09 -54.88 7.96
C ASP A 277 -2.50 -54.46 7.53
N GLY A 278 -3.51 -55.11 8.11
CA GLY A 278 -4.91 -54.79 7.85
C GLY A 278 -5.31 -53.48 8.52
N CYS A 279 -6.07 -52.65 7.81
CA CYS A 279 -6.60 -51.39 8.33
C CYS A 279 -8.14 -51.40 8.26
N GLU A 280 -8.76 -50.75 9.24
CA GLU A 280 -10.19 -50.48 9.27
C GLU A 280 -10.42 -49.00 8.96
N LEU A 281 -11.32 -48.71 8.02
CA LEU A 281 -11.73 -47.32 7.73
C LEU A 281 -12.83 -46.94 8.73
N ASN A 282 -12.47 -46.13 9.74
CA ASN A 282 -13.40 -45.68 10.76
C ASN A 282 -14.23 -44.50 10.30
N ASP A 283 -13.61 -43.57 9.58
CA ASP A 283 -14.31 -42.40 9.04
C ASP A 283 -13.67 -41.92 7.72
N LEU A 284 -14.47 -41.21 6.93
CA LEU A 284 -14.08 -40.59 5.68
C LEU A 284 -14.71 -39.21 5.60
N LEU A 285 -13.89 -38.17 5.60
CA LEU A 285 -14.31 -36.78 5.52
C LEU A 285 -14.03 -36.24 4.11
N GLY A 286 -15.08 -35.90 3.38
CA GLY A 286 -14.99 -35.18 2.12
C GLY A 286 -15.09 -33.67 2.34
N GLU A 287 -14.04 -32.93 1.99
CA GLU A 287 -14.00 -31.47 2.05
C GLU A 287 -14.12 -30.88 0.65
N GLN A 288 -15.20 -30.13 0.42
CA GLN A 288 -15.33 -29.28 -0.76
C GLN A 288 -14.37 -28.09 -0.64
N LYS A 289 -13.57 -27.88 -1.68
CA LYS A 289 -12.69 -26.71 -1.83
C LYS A 289 -12.88 -26.09 -3.20
N PHE A 290 -12.39 -24.87 -3.32
CA PHE A 290 -12.34 -24.14 -4.57
C PHE A 290 -10.91 -23.70 -4.81
N THR A 291 -10.47 -23.70 -6.06
CA THR A 291 -9.21 -23.07 -6.42
C THR A 291 -9.28 -21.58 -6.07
N GLU A 292 -8.15 -21.01 -5.64
CA GLU A 292 -8.07 -19.59 -5.29
C GLU A 292 -7.23 -18.84 -6.32
N PRO A 293 -7.54 -17.56 -6.60
CA PRO A 293 -6.72 -16.75 -7.47
C PRO A 293 -5.32 -16.56 -6.85
N PRO A 294 -4.30 -16.23 -7.66
CA PRO A 294 -2.99 -15.90 -7.13
C PRO A 294 -3.10 -14.73 -6.13
N PRO A 295 -2.49 -14.83 -4.95
CA PRO A 295 -2.70 -13.83 -3.90
C PRO A 295 -2.17 -12.46 -4.33
N ARG A 296 -2.81 -11.39 -3.87
CA ARG A 296 -2.27 -10.03 -4.04
C ARG A 296 -0.86 -9.93 -3.48
N TYR A 297 -0.05 -9.08 -4.11
CA TYR A 297 1.27 -8.77 -3.60
C TYR A 297 1.17 -8.05 -2.24
N SER A 298 1.99 -8.46 -1.28
CA SER A 298 2.41 -7.58 -0.18
C SER A 298 3.69 -6.86 -0.60
N GLU A 299 4.21 -5.95 0.23
CA GLU A 299 5.55 -5.39 -0.01
C GLU A 299 6.60 -6.50 -0.13
N ALA A 300 6.57 -7.48 0.79
CA ALA A 300 7.46 -8.64 0.78
C ALA A 300 7.39 -9.43 -0.52
N THR A 301 6.19 -9.82 -0.95
CA THR A 301 6.07 -10.65 -2.16
C THR A 301 6.32 -9.85 -3.43
N LEU A 302 6.11 -8.53 -3.44
CA LEU A 302 6.53 -7.66 -4.54
C LEU A 302 8.05 -7.55 -4.63
N ILE A 303 8.75 -7.39 -3.51
CA ILE A 303 10.22 -7.35 -3.49
C ILE A 303 10.80 -8.68 -3.96
N LYS A 304 10.22 -9.80 -3.52
CA LYS A 304 10.60 -11.14 -4.02
C LYS A 304 10.42 -11.25 -5.54
N GLU A 305 9.32 -10.71 -6.06
CA GLU A 305 9.04 -10.71 -7.49
C GLU A 305 10.05 -9.86 -8.27
N LEU A 306 10.35 -8.65 -7.79
CA LEU A 306 11.35 -7.76 -8.37
C LEU A 306 12.72 -8.45 -8.45
N GLU A 307 13.19 -8.99 -7.33
CA GLU A 307 14.46 -9.71 -7.24
C GLU A 307 14.51 -10.97 -8.12
N SER A 308 13.40 -11.72 -8.22
CA SER A 308 13.35 -12.95 -9.03
C SER A 308 13.42 -12.64 -10.53
N ASN A 309 12.93 -11.46 -10.92
CA ASN A 309 12.93 -11.00 -12.31
C ASN A 309 14.16 -10.13 -12.66
N GLY A 310 15.12 -9.96 -11.76
CA GLY A 310 16.30 -9.12 -11.99
C GLY A 310 16.00 -7.61 -12.06
N VAL A 311 14.81 -7.20 -11.61
CA VAL A 311 14.38 -5.80 -11.62
C VAL A 311 14.63 -5.18 -10.26
N GLY A 312 15.31 -4.04 -10.23
CA GLY A 312 15.72 -3.38 -9.01
C GLY A 312 16.96 -4.01 -8.36
N ARG A 313 17.44 -3.37 -7.31
CA ARG A 313 18.67 -3.68 -6.58
C ARG A 313 18.44 -3.45 -5.08
N PRO A 314 19.33 -3.94 -4.20
CA PRO A 314 19.24 -3.69 -2.75
C PRO A 314 18.96 -2.22 -2.37
N SER A 315 19.52 -1.29 -3.13
CA SER A 315 19.34 0.16 -2.98
C SER A 315 17.97 0.70 -3.41
N THR A 316 17.25 -0.01 -4.29
CA THR A 316 16.04 0.52 -4.94
C THR A 316 14.74 -0.17 -4.49
N TYR A 317 14.76 -1.39 -3.95
CA TYR A 317 13.53 -2.13 -3.58
C TYR A 317 12.56 -1.32 -2.71
N ALA A 318 13.03 -0.79 -1.58
CA ALA A 318 12.19 0.00 -0.67
C ALA A 318 11.69 1.28 -1.34
N THR A 319 12.54 1.93 -2.13
CA THR A 319 12.22 3.17 -2.87
C THR A 319 11.15 2.93 -3.93
N ILE A 320 11.24 1.85 -4.69
CA ILE A 320 10.24 1.47 -5.71
C ILE A 320 8.89 1.28 -5.03
N VAL A 321 8.84 0.44 -3.98
CA VAL A 321 7.61 0.13 -3.23
C VAL A 321 7.00 1.39 -2.61
N ASN A 322 7.83 2.29 -2.07
CA ASN A 322 7.37 3.54 -1.49
C ASN A 322 6.83 4.51 -2.56
N THR A 323 7.54 4.63 -3.68
CA THR A 323 7.20 5.59 -4.76
C THR A 323 5.85 5.28 -5.39
N ILE A 324 5.57 3.99 -5.67
CA ILE A 324 4.28 3.61 -6.27
C ILE A 324 3.09 3.84 -5.31
N GLN A 325 3.33 3.79 -4.01
CA GLN A 325 2.34 4.12 -2.97
C GLN A 325 2.17 5.64 -2.83
N GLU A 326 3.26 6.41 -2.71
CA GLU A 326 3.20 7.88 -2.57
C GLU A 326 2.57 8.56 -3.78
N ARG A 327 2.82 8.04 -4.98
CA ARG A 327 2.19 8.50 -6.23
C ARG A 327 0.76 8.00 -6.42
N LYS A 328 0.22 7.24 -5.45
CA LYS A 328 -1.15 6.70 -5.45
C LYS A 328 -1.46 5.81 -6.65
N TYR A 329 -0.46 5.10 -7.18
CA TYR A 329 -0.67 4.07 -8.19
C TYR A 329 -1.18 2.77 -7.56
N VAL A 330 -0.77 2.52 -6.32
CA VAL A 330 -1.25 1.41 -5.51
C VAL A 330 -1.64 1.90 -4.12
N ASP A 331 -2.72 1.35 -3.59
CA ASP A 331 -3.14 1.50 -2.21
C ASP A 331 -2.72 0.28 -1.40
N LYS A 332 -2.55 0.46 -0.08
CA LYS A 332 -2.19 -0.62 0.84
C LYS A 332 -3.35 -0.94 1.77
N GLU A 333 -3.96 -2.09 1.59
CA GLU A 333 -5.07 -2.58 2.40
C GLU A 333 -4.72 -3.92 3.05
N LYS A 334 -4.84 -4.01 4.38
CA LYS A 334 -4.52 -5.23 5.15
C LYS A 334 -3.16 -5.86 4.78
N GLY A 335 -2.17 -5.02 4.46
CA GLY A 335 -0.82 -5.47 4.09
C GLY A 335 -0.67 -5.92 2.63
N LYS A 336 -1.73 -5.81 1.81
CA LYS A 336 -1.74 -6.12 0.38
C LYS A 336 -1.75 -4.84 -0.44
N LEU A 337 -1.10 -4.86 -1.59
CA LEU A 337 -1.03 -3.79 -2.56
C LEU A 337 -2.15 -3.98 -3.59
N ILE A 338 -3.02 -2.98 -3.71
CA ILE A 338 -4.15 -2.96 -4.62
C ILE A 338 -3.92 -1.83 -5.63
N PRO A 339 -3.95 -2.07 -6.94
CA PRO A 339 -3.80 -1.00 -7.91
C PRO A 339 -5.02 -0.06 -7.86
N SER A 340 -4.75 1.25 -7.82
CA SER A 340 -5.79 2.27 -7.91
C SER A 340 -6.29 2.40 -9.35
N GLU A 341 -7.41 3.10 -9.55
CA GLU A 341 -7.90 3.40 -10.89
C GLU A 341 -6.88 4.23 -11.70
N LEU A 342 -6.18 5.15 -11.03
CA LEU A 342 -5.08 5.90 -11.62
C LEU A 342 -3.93 4.96 -12.02
N GLY A 343 -3.58 4.00 -11.15
CA GLY A 343 -2.55 2.99 -11.42
C GLY A 343 -2.88 2.14 -12.64
N PHE A 344 -4.14 1.71 -12.80
CA PHE A 344 -4.59 1.02 -14.01
C PHE A 344 -4.46 1.89 -15.26
N ARG A 345 -5.04 3.09 -15.25
CA ARG A 345 -5.02 4.00 -16.41
C ARG A 345 -3.61 4.31 -16.88
N ILE A 346 -2.69 4.59 -15.94
CA ILE A 346 -1.30 4.87 -16.27
C ILE A 346 -0.59 3.61 -16.77
N CYS A 347 -0.81 2.46 -16.12
CA CYS A 347 -0.23 1.20 -16.56
C CYS A 347 -0.67 0.85 -17.99
N ASP A 348 -1.96 1.00 -18.30
CA ASP A 348 -2.52 0.69 -19.61
C ASP A 348 -1.98 1.62 -20.68
N TYR A 349 -2.01 2.93 -20.43
CA TYR A 349 -1.44 3.92 -21.34
C TYR A 349 0.04 3.66 -21.63
N LEU A 350 0.83 3.36 -20.59
CA LEU A 350 2.26 3.15 -20.74
C LEU A 350 2.61 1.81 -21.43
N VAL A 351 1.92 0.72 -21.10
CA VAL A 351 2.15 -0.59 -21.71
C VAL A 351 1.69 -0.60 -23.17
N GLU A 352 0.57 0.06 -23.50
CA GLU A 352 0.08 0.15 -24.88
C GLU A 352 1.03 0.96 -25.77
N HIS A 353 1.62 2.03 -25.25
CA HIS A 353 2.35 2.99 -26.08
C HIS A 353 3.87 2.91 -25.97
N LEU A 354 4.39 2.33 -24.89
CA LEU A 354 5.82 2.13 -24.66
C LEU A 354 6.12 0.66 -24.31
N PRO A 355 5.62 -0.34 -25.06
CA PRO A 355 5.66 -1.74 -24.65
C PRO A 355 7.08 -2.22 -24.34
N ALA A 356 8.04 -1.91 -25.22
CA ALA A 356 9.45 -2.30 -25.04
C ALA A 356 10.09 -1.75 -23.75
N LEU A 357 9.66 -0.57 -23.27
CA LEU A 357 10.16 0.03 -22.03
C LEU A 357 9.57 -0.63 -20.78
N PHE A 358 8.35 -1.17 -20.89
CA PHE A 358 7.62 -1.79 -19.77
C PHE A 358 7.74 -3.31 -19.75
N GLU A 359 8.46 -3.91 -20.70
CA GLU A 359 8.85 -5.32 -20.63
C GLU A 359 9.82 -5.56 -19.46
N VAL A 360 9.47 -6.53 -18.62
CA VAL A 360 10.28 -6.93 -17.45
C VAL A 360 11.72 -7.27 -17.86
N GLY A 361 11.87 -8.03 -18.95
CA GLY A 361 13.19 -8.42 -19.47
C GLY A 361 14.03 -7.24 -19.97
N PHE A 362 13.41 -6.18 -20.49
CA PHE A 362 14.16 -4.96 -20.86
C PHE A 362 14.71 -4.26 -19.62
N THR A 363 13.88 -4.13 -18.58
CA THR A 363 14.29 -3.50 -17.32
C THR A 363 15.41 -4.29 -16.65
N ALA A 364 15.31 -5.62 -16.61
CA ALA A 364 16.35 -6.48 -16.06
C ALA A 364 17.69 -6.33 -16.79
N ARG A 365 17.67 -6.34 -18.13
CA ARG A 365 18.88 -6.11 -18.94
C ARG A 365 19.50 -4.74 -18.72
N MET A 366 18.68 -3.69 -18.57
CA MET A 366 19.18 -2.35 -18.27
C MET A 366 19.91 -2.31 -16.92
N GLU A 367 19.42 -3.03 -15.92
CA GLU A 367 20.11 -3.14 -14.63
C GLU A 367 21.41 -3.95 -14.75
N ASP A 368 21.43 -5.03 -15.56
CA ASP A 368 22.65 -5.79 -15.83
C ASP A 368 23.70 -4.99 -16.62
N GLU A 369 23.26 -4.13 -17.55
CA GLU A 369 24.14 -3.19 -18.26
C GLU A 369 24.76 -2.16 -17.30
N LEU A 370 23.99 -1.67 -16.32
CA LEU A 370 24.52 -0.78 -15.27
C LEU A 370 25.56 -1.48 -14.39
N ASP A 371 25.37 -2.75 -14.07
CA ASP A 371 26.39 -3.54 -13.34
C ASP A 371 27.66 -3.72 -14.21
N GLN A 372 27.50 -3.98 -15.52
CA GLN A 372 28.64 -4.07 -16.44
C GLN A 372 29.39 -2.74 -16.58
N VAL A 373 28.71 -1.61 -16.44
CA VAL A 373 29.35 -0.29 -16.35
C VAL A 373 30.18 -0.16 -15.08
N GLU A 374 29.64 -0.59 -13.93
CA GLU A 374 30.37 -0.60 -12.64
C GLU A 374 31.63 -1.48 -12.71
N GLU A 375 31.55 -2.62 -13.40
CA GLU A 375 32.67 -3.54 -13.64
C GLU A 375 33.65 -3.07 -14.73
N GLY A 376 33.35 -1.98 -15.42
CA GLY A 376 34.17 -1.44 -16.52
C GLY A 376 34.10 -2.25 -17.83
N LYS A 377 33.12 -3.15 -17.98
CA LYS A 377 32.88 -3.96 -19.19
C LYS A 377 32.11 -3.20 -20.27
N VAL A 378 31.31 -2.20 -19.89
CA VAL A 378 30.52 -1.36 -20.81
C VAL A 378 30.81 0.12 -20.54
N GLN A 379 30.96 0.92 -21.60
CA GLN A 379 31.08 2.37 -21.46
C GLN A 379 29.70 3.00 -21.21
N TRP A 380 29.56 3.71 -20.09
CA TRP A 380 28.26 4.29 -19.68
C TRP A 380 27.69 5.27 -20.71
N THR A 381 28.54 6.00 -21.44
CA THR A 381 28.13 6.94 -22.49
C THR A 381 27.55 6.23 -23.71
N GLU A 382 28.08 5.05 -24.07
CA GLU A 382 27.58 4.23 -25.16
C GLU A 382 26.22 3.61 -24.81
N MET A 383 26.11 3.05 -23.60
CA MET A 383 24.85 2.54 -23.05
C MET A 383 23.77 3.64 -23.04
N MET A 384 24.09 4.83 -22.51
CA MET A 384 23.15 5.96 -22.46
C MET A 384 22.75 6.45 -23.84
N ARG A 385 23.68 6.49 -24.80
CA ARG A 385 23.38 6.86 -26.20
C ARG A 385 22.41 5.85 -26.82
N ALA A 386 22.71 4.56 -26.70
CA ALA A 386 21.87 3.49 -27.24
C ALA A 386 20.46 3.48 -26.62
N PHE A 387 20.36 3.74 -25.31
CA PHE A 387 19.08 3.92 -24.64
C PHE A 387 18.33 5.16 -25.18
N TYR A 388 18.99 6.32 -25.22
CA TYR A 388 18.34 7.59 -25.58
C TYR A 388 17.82 7.59 -27.02
N GLU A 389 18.56 7.03 -27.98
CA GLU A 389 18.14 6.91 -29.37
C GLU A 389 16.85 6.10 -29.54
N LYS A 390 16.64 5.08 -28.70
CA LYS A 390 15.39 4.30 -28.66
C LYS A 390 14.29 5.08 -27.94
N PHE A 391 14.61 5.62 -26.77
CA PHE A 391 13.67 6.36 -25.93
C PHE A 391 13.08 7.58 -26.63
N GLU A 392 13.90 8.36 -27.35
CA GLU A 392 13.44 9.55 -28.08
C GLU A 392 12.36 9.18 -29.11
N LYS A 393 12.57 8.11 -29.88
CA LYS A 393 11.59 7.62 -30.88
C LYS A 393 10.28 7.20 -30.22
N TRP A 394 10.35 6.48 -29.11
CA TRP A 394 9.18 6.09 -28.34
C TRP A 394 8.43 7.30 -27.78
N LEU A 395 9.16 8.29 -27.25
CA LEU A 395 8.59 9.51 -26.69
C LEU A 395 7.92 10.37 -27.78
N GLN A 396 8.53 10.51 -28.96
CA GLN A 396 7.92 11.25 -30.07
C GLN A 396 6.63 10.58 -30.54
N THR A 397 6.63 9.25 -30.63
CA THR A 397 5.43 8.48 -30.95
C THR A 397 4.34 8.77 -29.91
N ALA A 398 4.64 8.63 -28.62
CA ALA A 398 3.70 8.89 -27.54
C ALA A 398 3.20 10.35 -27.48
N LYS A 399 4.02 11.37 -27.77
CA LYS A 399 3.62 12.79 -27.77
C LYS A 399 2.62 13.14 -28.87
N THR A 400 2.66 12.42 -29.98
CA THR A 400 1.75 12.60 -31.12
C THR A 400 0.49 11.73 -31.02
N LEU A 401 0.41 10.85 -30.02
CA LEU A 401 -0.77 10.05 -29.75
C LEU A 401 -1.87 10.91 -29.10
N GLY A 402 -3.08 10.83 -29.65
CA GLY A 402 -4.25 11.61 -29.21
C GLY A 402 -4.55 12.85 -30.05
N ALA A 403 -3.58 13.35 -30.83
CA ALA A 403 -3.86 14.33 -31.88
C ALA A 403 -4.19 13.61 -33.20
N PRO A 404 -5.26 13.98 -33.92
CA PRO A 404 -5.55 13.41 -35.22
C PRO A 404 -4.41 13.66 -36.22
N LYS A 405 -3.97 12.61 -36.92
CA LYS A 405 -3.08 12.76 -38.07
C LYS A 405 -3.90 13.17 -39.31
N GLY A 406 -3.34 14.04 -40.14
CA GLY A 406 -3.88 14.36 -41.47
C GLY A 406 -5.16 15.22 -41.46
N PRO A 407 -6.21 14.86 -42.24
CA PRO A 407 -7.27 15.79 -42.65
C PRO A 407 -8.05 16.42 -41.49
N LYS A 408 -8.28 15.69 -40.39
CA LYS A 408 -9.10 16.16 -39.27
C LYS A 408 -8.52 17.43 -38.63
N THR A 409 -7.21 17.48 -38.47
CA THR A 409 -6.50 18.64 -37.90
C THR A 409 -6.44 19.80 -38.88
N GLU A 410 -6.15 19.52 -40.16
CA GLU A 410 -6.17 20.52 -41.23
C GLU A 410 -7.53 21.21 -41.34
N LYS A 411 -8.62 20.42 -41.23
CA LYS A 411 -9.98 20.93 -41.37
C LYS A 411 -10.39 21.81 -40.19
N LEU A 412 -10.05 21.43 -38.95
CA LEU A 412 -10.30 22.31 -37.80
C LEU A 412 -9.49 23.61 -37.88
N ILE A 413 -8.21 23.53 -38.25
CA ILE A 413 -7.36 24.72 -38.45
C ILE A 413 -7.96 25.63 -39.54
N ALA A 414 -8.33 25.08 -40.69
CA ALA A 414 -8.93 25.83 -41.80
C ALA A 414 -10.26 26.49 -41.40
N LEU A 415 -11.09 25.81 -40.59
CA LEU A 415 -12.30 26.42 -40.05
C LEU A 415 -11.96 27.58 -39.10
N MET A 416 -10.99 27.41 -38.20
CA MET A 416 -10.59 28.43 -37.23
C MET A 416 -9.87 29.64 -37.85
N GLU A 417 -9.35 29.55 -39.07
CA GLU A 417 -8.84 30.70 -39.83
C GLU A 417 -9.93 31.74 -40.17
N SER A 418 -11.21 31.38 -40.06
CA SER A 418 -12.32 32.34 -40.22
C SER A 418 -12.49 33.28 -39.02
N ILE A 419 -11.86 33.00 -37.87
CA ILE A 419 -11.96 33.82 -36.66
C ILE A 419 -11.30 35.19 -36.93
N ARG A 420 -12.09 36.26 -36.83
CA ARG A 420 -11.64 37.65 -37.02
C ARG A 420 -11.46 38.38 -35.70
N ASN A 421 -12.37 38.12 -34.75
CA ASN A 421 -12.43 38.81 -33.47
C ASN A 421 -11.89 37.92 -32.36
N TRP A 422 -10.58 37.97 -32.16
CA TRP A 422 -9.91 37.28 -31.04
C TRP A 422 -10.11 38.06 -29.74
N ASN A 423 -10.32 37.36 -28.63
CA ASN A 423 -10.38 38.01 -27.33
C ASN A 423 -9.02 38.68 -27.03
N PRO A 424 -9.03 39.84 -26.33
CA PRO A 424 -7.78 40.49 -25.93
C PRO A 424 -6.96 39.58 -25.01
N PRO A 425 -5.62 39.72 -24.97
CA PRO A 425 -4.77 38.91 -24.12
C PRO A 425 -5.17 38.95 -22.65
N GLU A 426 -5.35 37.79 -22.03
CA GLU A 426 -5.77 37.66 -20.64
C GLU A 426 -4.55 37.48 -19.73
N LYS A 427 -4.39 38.34 -18.72
CA LYS A 427 -3.33 38.21 -17.72
C LYS A 427 -3.84 37.40 -16.52
N ASN A 428 -3.19 36.27 -16.24
CA ASN A 428 -3.45 35.46 -15.05
C ASN A 428 -2.14 35.28 -14.27
N GLY A 429 -2.03 36.01 -13.15
CA GLY A 429 -0.79 36.14 -12.39
C GLY A 429 0.32 36.81 -13.21
N ASN A 430 1.48 36.15 -13.30
CA ASN A 430 2.63 36.60 -14.10
C ASN A 430 2.58 36.13 -15.56
N ARG A 431 1.53 35.40 -15.99
CA ARG A 431 1.40 34.87 -17.35
C ARG A 431 0.36 35.65 -18.14
N VAL A 432 0.66 35.90 -19.41
CA VAL A 432 -0.26 36.51 -20.38
C VAL A 432 -0.63 35.44 -21.40
N TYR A 433 -1.92 35.17 -21.55
CA TYR A 433 -2.47 34.21 -22.49
C TYR A 433 -3.04 34.96 -23.69
N ASP A 434 -2.52 34.66 -24.88
CA ASP A 434 -2.95 35.27 -26.14
C ASP A 434 -3.32 34.15 -27.11
N ASP A 435 -4.63 33.98 -27.30
CA ASP A 435 -5.21 32.93 -28.15
C ASP A 435 -4.77 33.08 -29.61
N LYS A 436 -4.67 34.32 -30.12
CA LYS A 436 -4.25 34.60 -31.50
C LYS A 436 -2.80 34.22 -31.72
N LYS A 437 -1.93 34.59 -30.78
CA LYS A 437 -0.49 34.25 -30.82
C LYS A 437 -0.28 32.74 -30.68
N PHE A 438 -1.04 32.08 -29.80
CA PHE A 438 -1.01 30.63 -29.64
C PHE A 438 -1.45 29.93 -30.94
N PHE A 439 -2.61 30.29 -31.50
CA PHE A 439 -3.12 29.70 -32.74
C PHE A 439 -2.09 29.83 -33.87
N LYS A 440 -1.56 31.03 -34.10
CA LYS A 440 -0.53 31.27 -35.12
C LYS A 440 0.73 30.42 -34.92
N SER A 441 1.17 30.25 -33.67
CA SER A 441 2.33 29.42 -33.34
C SER A 441 2.09 27.95 -33.69
N VAL A 442 0.93 27.41 -33.31
CA VAL A 442 0.55 26.02 -33.57
C VAL A 442 0.39 25.76 -35.06
N THR A 443 -0.31 26.65 -35.80
CA THR A 443 -0.53 26.48 -37.24
C THR A 443 0.75 26.61 -38.05
N THR A 444 1.66 27.52 -37.68
CA THR A 444 2.97 27.66 -38.33
C THR A 444 3.81 26.39 -38.14
N ALA A 445 3.84 25.84 -36.92
CA ALA A 445 4.55 24.59 -36.65
C ALA A 445 3.96 23.41 -37.44
N PHE A 446 2.63 23.35 -37.54
CA PHE A 446 1.92 22.32 -38.29
C PHE A 446 2.19 22.40 -39.80
N ALA A 447 2.16 23.61 -40.38
CA ALA A 447 2.50 23.84 -41.78
C ALA A 447 3.96 23.47 -42.12
N ALA A 448 4.87 23.55 -41.14
CA ALA A 448 6.25 23.09 -41.26
C ALA A 448 6.42 21.56 -41.12
N GLY A 449 5.32 20.79 -41.13
CA GLY A 449 5.33 19.33 -41.05
C GLY A 449 5.48 18.77 -39.63
N LYS A 450 5.43 19.60 -38.58
CA LYS A 450 5.44 19.11 -37.20
C LYS A 450 4.04 18.64 -36.81
N PRO A 451 3.87 17.39 -36.33
CA PRO A 451 2.58 16.91 -35.87
C PRO A 451 2.12 17.71 -34.64
N LEU A 452 0.80 17.92 -34.51
CA LEU A 452 0.23 18.45 -33.27
C LEU A 452 0.40 17.43 -32.13
N SER A 453 0.64 17.95 -30.93
CA SER A 453 0.50 17.16 -29.69
C SER A 453 -0.96 17.12 -29.22
N ALA A 454 -1.34 16.10 -28.44
CA ALA A 454 -2.70 16.01 -27.88
C ALA A 454 -3.12 17.26 -27.08
N PRO A 455 -2.26 17.87 -26.22
CA PRO A 455 -2.63 19.12 -25.55
C PRO A 455 -2.88 20.30 -26.50
N GLN A 456 -2.15 20.37 -27.63
CA GLN A 456 -2.40 21.38 -28.66
C GLN A 456 -3.74 21.13 -29.36
N TRP A 457 -4.06 19.87 -29.66
CA TRP A 457 -5.36 19.48 -30.23
C TRP A 457 -6.52 19.85 -29.29
N ASP A 458 -6.44 19.49 -28.01
CA ASP A 458 -7.45 19.86 -27.02
C ASP A 458 -7.56 21.37 -26.84
N ALA A 459 -6.44 22.10 -26.90
CA ALA A 459 -6.46 23.55 -26.86
C ALA A 459 -7.19 24.15 -28.06
N LEU A 460 -6.97 23.62 -29.28
CA LEU A 460 -7.72 24.04 -30.46
C LEU A 460 -9.21 23.74 -30.33
N LEU A 461 -9.61 22.57 -29.82
CA LEU A 461 -11.02 22.25 -29.58
C LEU A 461 -11.68 23.19 -28.57
N ARG A 462 -11.02 23.46 -27.44
CA ARG A 462 -11.51 24.45 -26.45
C ARG A 462 -11.62 25.85 -27.05
N MET A 463 -10.68 26.24 -27.90
CA MET A 463 -10.74 27.51 -28.60
C MET A 463 -11.88 27.53 -29.62
N ALA A 464 -12.10 26.45 -30.37
CA ALA A 464 -13.23 26.33 -31.30
C ALA A 464 -14.56 26.48 -30.56
N VAL A 465 -14.71 25.89 -29.37
CA VAL A 465 -15.88 26.12 -28.50
C VAL A 465 -15.96 27.56 -28.01
N LYS A 466 -14.82 28.17 -27.60
CA LYS A 466 -14.77 29.56 -27.12
C LYS A 466 -15.21 30.56 -28.19
N TYR A 467 -14.83 30.33 -29.45
CA TYR A 467 -15.11 31.20 -30.59
C TYR A 467 -16.23 30.66 -31.51
N GLN A 468 -17.06 29.73 -31.02
CA GLN A 468 -18.05 29.03 -31.84
C GLN A 468 -19.01 29.97 -32.61
N ASP A 469 -19.31 31.15 -32.04
CA ASP A 469 -20.20 32.14 -32.66
C ASP A 469 -19.61 32.77 -33.95
N GLN A 470 -18.30 32.60 -34.18
CA GLN A 470 -17.59 33.04 -35.39
C GLN A 470 -17.30 31.89 -36.36
N LEU A 471 -17.68 30.65 -36.01
CA LEU A 471 -17.40 29.44 -36.76
C LEU A 471 -18.70 28.87 -37.34
N PRO A 472 -19.00 29.11 -38.62
CA PRO A 472 -20.24 28.65 -39.23
C PRO A 472 -20.33 27.12 -39.21
N ASP A 473 -21.46 26.60 -38.73
CA ASP A 473 -21.81 25.18 -38.69
C ASP A 473 -20.76 24.25 -38.04
N LEU A 474 -20.09 24.70 -36.97
CA LEU A 474 -19.06 23.94 -36.24
C LEU A 474 -19.49 22.50 -35.91
N ASP A 475 -20.76 22.28 -35.53
CA ASP A 475 -21.29 20.95 -35.22
C ASP A 475 -21.41 20.03 -36.45
N ALA A 476 -21.92 20.56 -37.56
CA ALA A 476 -21.99 19.81 -38.81
C ALA A 476 -20.58 19.51 -39.34
N TYR A 477 -19.66 20.46 -39.18
CA TYR A 477 -18.26 20.32 -39.55
C TYR A 477 -17.56 19.26 -38.69
N ALA A 478 -17.76 19.28 -37.37
CA ALA A 478 -17.22 18.30 -36.44
C ALA A 478 -17.73 16.88 -36.71
N LYS A 479 -19.02 16.75 -37.05
CA LYS A 479 -19.62 15.48 -37.45
C LYS A 479 -19.04 14.97 -38.77
N LYS A 480 -18.90 15.84 -39.78
CA LYS A 480 -18.37 15.50 -41.10
C LYS A 480 -16.92 15.00 -41.06
N TYR A 481 -16.08 15.59 -40.21
CA TYR A 481 -14.66 15.26 -40.13
C TYR A 481 -14.28 14.46 -38.86
N GLY A 482 -15.29 13.96 -38.12
CA GLY A 482 -15.09 12.97 -37.06
C GLY A 482 -14.45 13.46 -35.77
N PHE A 483 -14.64 14.73 -35.37
CA PHE A 483 -14.25 15.28 -34.04
C PHE A 483 -15.46 15.67 -33.15
N GLY A 484 -16.67 15.21 -33.49
CA GLY A 484 -17.88 15.51 -32.73
C GLY A 484 -17.78 15.18 -31.22
N PRO A 485 -17.39 13.95 -30.84
CA PRO A 485 -17.27 13.57 -29.43
C PRO A 485 -16.27 14.43 -28.64
N GLU A 486 -15.10 14.73 -29.20
CA GLU A 486 -14.09 15.54 -28.51
C GLU A 486 -14.50 17.01 -28.38
N LEU A 487 -15.23 17.53 -29.37
CA LEU A 487 -15.81 18.88 -29.31
C LEU A 487 -16.89 18.96 -28.21
N GLN A 488 -17.72 17.93 -28.10
CA GLN A 488 -18.75 17.84 -27.06
C GLN A 488 -18.12 17.77 -25.66
N ALA A 489 -17.08 16.95 -25.47
CA ALA A 489 -16.33 16.90 -24.21
C ALA A 489 -15.73 18.28 -23.84
N SER A 490 -15.20 19.01 -24.83
CA SER A 490 -14.68 20.37 -24.63
C SER A 490 -15.78 21.38 -24.23
N ARG A 491 -17.01 21.20 -24.73
CA ARG A 491 -18.17 22.01 -24.33
C ARG A 491 -18.59 21.75 -22.89
N GLU A 492 -18.63 20.50 -22.49
CA GLU A 492 -18.97 20.10 -21.12
C GLU A 492 -17.95 20.66 -20.12
N GLU A 493 -16.64 20.57 -20.45
CA GLU A 493 -15.58 21.18 -19.65
C GLU A 493 -15.76 22.71 -19.52
N ALA A 494 -16.05 23.39 -20.64
CA ALA A 494 -16.28 24.83 -20.65
C ALA A 494 -17.52 25.23 -19.83
N ALA A 495 -18.61 24.46 -19.91
CA ALA A 495 -19.83 24.69 -19.14
C ALA A 495 -19.59 24.49 -17.64
N ALA A 496 -18.91 23.41 -17.24
CA ALA A 496 -18.55 23.15 -15.85
C ALA A 496 -17.68 24.28 -15.27
N ARG A 497 -16.71 24.78 -16.05
CA ARG A 497 -15.85 25.90 -15.63
C ARG A 497 -16.63 27.21 -15.48
N ARG A 498 -17.58 27.50 -16.37
CA ARG A 498 -18.46 28.67 -16.25
C ARG A 498 -19.35 28.59 -15.02
N ALA A 499 -19.95 27.43 -14.76
CA ALA A 499 -20.77 27.19 -13.58
C ALA A 499 -19.97 27.41 -12.28
N LEU A 500 -18.74 26.90 -12.23
CA LEU A 500 -17.84 27.13 -11.10
C LEU A 500 -17.54 28.62 -10.91
N ILE A 501 -17.19 29.35 -11.98
CA ILE A 501 -16.90 30.78 -11.89
C ILE A 501 -18.11 31.57 -11.37
N GLN A 502 -19.31 31.26 -11.87
CA GLN A 502 -20.56 31.88 -11.41
C GLN A 502 -20.85 31.58 -9.95
N GLU A 503 -20.64 30.33 -9.50
CA GLU A 503 -20.79 29.96 -8.09
C GLU A 503 -19.82 30.75 -7.20
N TRP A 504 -18.57 30.92 -7.64
CA TRP A 504 -17.57 31.69 -6.91
C TRP A 504 -17.86 33.19 -6.90
N GLN A 505 -18.37 33.75 -8.00
CA GLN A 505 -18.80 35.14 -8.06
C GLN A 505 -19.97 35.39 -7.12
N LYS A 506 -21.01 34.54 -7.17
CA LYS A 506 -22.15 34.60 -6.26
C LYS A 506 -21.73 34.51 -4.80
N LYS A 507 -20.83 33.57 -4.45
CA LYS A 507 -20.26 33.50 -3.08
C LYS A 507 -19.50 34.76 -2.67
N ARG A 508 -18.81 35.43 -3.60
CA ARG A 508 -18.11 36.70 -3.31
C ARG A 508 -19.07 37.87 -3.14
N GLU A 509 -20.13 37.94 -3.93
CA GLU A 509 -21.19 38.95 -3.82
C GLU A 509 -21.97 38.78 -2.51
N ASP A 510 -22.40 37.55 -2.21
CA ASP A 510 -23.06 37.21 -0.95
C ASP A 510 -22.17 37.57 0.26
N ALA A 511 -20.87 37.25 0.19
CA ALA A 511 -19.90 37.59 1.24
C ALA A 511 -19.63 39.10 1.36
N ALA A 512 -19.67 39.85 0.26
CA ALA A 512 -19.51 41.30 0.28
C ALA A 512 -20.77 41.99 0.85
N ALA A 513 -21.96 41.47 0.57
CA ALA A 513 -23.22 41.96 1.11
C ALA A 513 -23.40 41.66 2.60
N ALA A 514 -22.84 40.54 3.08
CA ALA A 514 -22.86 40.15 4.50
C ALA A 514 -21.74 40.78 5.35
N ALA A 515 -20.79 41.52 4.75
CA ALA A 515 -19.71 42.16 5.50
C ALA A 515 -20.22 43.41 6.25
N PRO A 516 -19.73 43.69 7.47
CA PRO A 516 -20.15 44.89 8.20
C PRO A 516 -19.85 46.18 7.41
N PRO A 517 -20.68 47.24 7.57
CA PRO A 517 -20.44 48.51 6.91
C PRO A 517 -19.03 49.05 7.17
N GLN A 518 -18.39 49.60 6.14
CA GLN A 518 -17.00 50.08 6.21
C GLN A 518 -16.77 51.09 7.34
N LYS A 519 -17.77 51.92 7.62
CA LYS A 519 -17.76 52.93 8.70
C LYS A 519 -17.71 52.27 10.09
N GLU A 520 -18.38 51.14 10.27
CA GLU A 520 -18.40 50.39 11.52
C GLU A 520 -17.10 49.60 11.72
N LEU A 521 -16.59 48.98 10.65
CA LEU A 521 -15.26 48.36 10.64
C LEU A 521 -14.14 49.36 10.94
N ALA A 522 -14.24 50.59 10.44
CA ALA A 522 -13.29 51.65 10.76
C ALA A 522 -13.31 52.00 12.26
N ALA A 523 -14.48 52.01 12.89
CA ALA A 523 -14.61 52.21 14.33
C ALA A 523 -13.99 51.05 15.14
N VAL A 524 -14.17 49.81 14.68
CA VAL A 524 -13.51 48.62 15.27
C VAL A 524 -11.99 48.74 15.20
N PHE A 525 -11.42 49.07 14.04
CA PHE A 525 -9.98 49.25 13.88
C PHE A 525 -9.43 50.42 14.72
N ALA A 526 -10.21 51.49 14.89
CA ALA A 526 -9.84 52.61 15.74
C ALA A 526 -9.78 52.21 17.22
N ALA A 527 -10.80 51.49 17.70
CA ALA A 527 -10.87 51.01 19.09
C ALA A 527 -9.77 49.99 19.42
N MET A 528 -9.41 49.13 18.46
CA MET A 528 -8.35 48.13 18.60
C MET A 528 -6.92 48.66 18.40
N LYS A 529 -6.75 49.94 18.06
CA LYS A 529 -5.42 50.53 17.77
C LYS A 529 -4.49 50.55 18.99
N ALA A 530 -5.03 50.67 20.19
CA ALA A 530 -4.29 50.80 21.44
C ALA A 530 -3.96 49.46 22.13
N ILE A 531 -4.25 48.32 21.49
CA ILE A 531 -3.95 46.99 22.05
C ILE A 531 -2.44 46.85 22.34
N PRO A 532 -2.04 46.44 23.55
CA PRO A 532 -0.67 46.04 23.85
C PRO A 532 -0.40 44.65 23.25
N TRP A 533 -0.03 44.61 21.97
CA TRP A 533 0.19 43.37 21.21
C TRP A 533 1.21 42.45 21.89
N LYS A 534 0.87 41.16 22.03
CA LYS A 534 1.84 40.14 22.44
C LYS A 534 3.00 40.04 21.46
N ALA A 535 4.17 39.67 21.96
CA ALA A 535 5.34 39.40 21.12
C ALA A 535 5.06 38.22 20.16
N PRO A 536 5.66 38.20 18.95
CA PRO A 536 5.39 37.14 17.97
C PRO A 536 5.78 35.76 18.51
N GLU A 537 4.82 34.82 18.54
CA GLU A 537 5.10 33.43 18.92
C GLU A 537 5.70 32.65 17.74
N LYS A 538 6.81 31.94 17.96
CA LYS A 538 7.40 31.00 17.00
C LYS A 538 6.91 29.59 17.28
N THR A 539 6.08 29.04 16.39
CA THR A 539 5.72 27.61 16.36
C THR A 539 6.22 26.99 15.05
N GLY A 540 7.36 26.31 15.10
CA GLY A 540 8.00 25.69 13.93
C GLY A 540 8.60 26.69 12.93
N ARG A 541 8.56 26.40 11.62
CA ARG A 541 9.17 27.21 10.54
C ARG A 541 8.45 28.52 10.21
N ARG A 542 7.34 28.86 10.87
CA ARG A 542 6.58 30.11 10.66
C ARG A 542 6.18 30.71 12.00
N GLY A 543 6.39 32.01 12.19
CA GLY A 543 5.84 32.78 13.31
C GLY A 543 4.62 33.58 12.87
N PHE A 544 3.64 33.74 13.75
CA PHE A 544 2.46 34.59 13.50
C PHE A 544 2.59 35.89 14.30
N ASP A 545 2.50 37.02 13.61
CA ASP A 545 2.60 38.36 14.19
C ASP A 545 1.21 39.02 14.08
N GLU A 546 0.50 39.08 15.21
CA GLU A 546 -0.88 39.57 15.27
C GLU A 546 -0.98 41.05 14.92
N LYS A 547 0.05 41.84 15.28
CA LYS A 547 0.11 43.27 14.98
C LYS A 547 0.22 43.49 13.48
N LYS A 548 1.11 42.76 12.80
CA LYS A 548 1.24 42.83 11.33
C LYS A 548 -0.03 42.36 10.62
N PHE A 549 -0.65 41.31 11.12
CA PHE A 549 -1.91 40.81 10.57
C PHE A 549 -3.04 41.83 10.73
N PHE A 550 -3.21 42.43 11.91
CA PHE A 550 -4.19 43.49 12.18
C PHE A 550 -3.99 44.70 11.27
N GLU A 551 -2.75 45.20 11.16
CA GLU A 551 -2.40 46.34 10.31
C GLU A 551 -2.70 46.07 8.82
N SER A 552 -2.46 44.85 8.36
CA SER A 552 -2.82 44.43 6.99
C SER A 552 -4.33 44.45 6.75
N LEU A 553 -5.14 44.00 7.71
CA LEU A 553 -6.60 44.05 7.60
C LEU A 553 -7.12 45.50 7.64
N ARG A 554 -6.53 46.34 8.51
CA ARG A 554 -6.87 47.76 8.59
C ARG A 554 -6.59 48.47 7.26
N GLU A 555 -5.44 48.22 6.65
CA GLU A 555 -5.08 48.81 5.36
C GLU A 555 -5.99 48.32 4.23
N GLN A 556 -6.32 47.01 4.21
CA GLN A 556 -7.28 46.45 3.26
C GLN A 556 -8.65 47.13 3.38
N SER A 557 -9.15 47.28 4.61
CA SER A 557 -10.40 47.97 4.91
C SER A 557 -10.31 49.47 4.59
N GLY A 558 -9.17 50.13 4.81
CA GLY A 558 -8.98 51.55 4.45
C GLY A 558 -9.03 51.81 2.95
N LYS A 559 -8.69 50.81 2.13
CA LYS A 559 -8.74 50.87 0.65
C LYS A 559 -10.12 50.51 0.06
N GLY A 560 -11.18 50.48 0.86
CA GLY A 560 -12.52 50.17 0.36
C GLY A 560 -12.79 48.68 0.12
N ARG A 561 -11.89 47.76 0.52
CA ARG A 561 -12.07 46.32 0.29
C ARG A 561 -12.80 45.67 1.46
N ALA A 562 -13.89 44.96 1.17
CA ALA A 562 -14.56 44.11 2.15
C ALA A 562 -13.59 43.05 2.71
N LEU A 563 -13.68 42.79 4.02
CA LEU A 563 -12.95 41.70 4.66
C LEU A 563 -13.73 40.40 4.48
N SER A 564 -13.02 39.31 4.15
CA SER A 564 -13.66 37.98 4.07
C SER A 564 -14.14 37.51 5.45
N GLU A 565 -15.12 36.61 5.47
CA GLU A 565 -15.64 36.02 6.71
C GLU A 565 -14.53 35.40 7.59
N LYS A 566 -13.52 34.77 6.98
CA LYS A 566 -12.35 34.25 7.70
C LYS A 566 -11.51 35.36 8.33
N GLN A 567 -11.36 36.51 7.65
CA GLN A 567 -10.65 37.67 8.19
C GLN A 567 -11.43 38.33 9.32
N LEU A 568 -12.76 38.46 9.20
CA LEU A 568 -13.63 38.97 10.25
C LEU A 568 -13.60 38.07 11.49
N LYS A 569 -13.71 36.74 11.31
CA LYS A 569 -13.56 35.78 12.43
C LYS A 569 -12.19 35.83 13.08
N ALA A 570 -11.11 35.99 12.30
CA ALA A 570 -9.77 36.14 12.85
C ALA A 570 -9.63 37.45 13.65
N LEU A 571 -10.13 38.56 13.11
CA LEU A 571 -10.18 39.85 13.80
C LEU A 571 -11.01 39.76 15.10
N GLY A 572 -12.14 39.05 15.07
CA GLY A 572 -12.97 38.76 16.23
C GLY A 572 -12.27 37.96 17.32
N ARG A 573 -11.50 36.93 16.96
CA ARG A 573 -10.69 36.16 17.93
C ARG A 573 -9.60 37.03 18.57
N ILE A 574 -9.00 37.93 17.79
CA ILE A 574 -8.06 38.91 18.32
C ILE A 574 -8.79 39.83 19.31
N ALA A 575 -9.94 40.38 18.93
CA ALA A 575 -10.74 41.23 19.82
C ALA A 575 -11.13 40.51 21.13
N LEU A 576 -11.59 39.26 21.07
CA LEU A 576 -11.93 38.44 22.25
C LEU A 576 -10.73 38.21 23.17
N ARG A 577 -9.53 38.02 22.61
CA ARG A 577 -8.30 37.81 23.39
C ARG A 577 -7.88 39.05 24.17
N TYR A 578 -8.12 40.23 23.60
CA TYR A 578 -7.79 41.52 24.21
C TYR A 578 -9.02 42.25 24.78
N LYS A 579 -10.11 41.52 25.05
CA LYS A 579 -11.43 42.11 25.41
C LYS A 579 -11.35 43.05 26.62
N GLU A 580 -10.50 42.74 27.60
CA GLU A 580 -10.33 43.51 28.83
C GLU A 580 -9.53 44.80 28.60
N GLN A 581 -8.78 44.87 27.50
CA GLN A 581 -7.95 46.02 27.11
C GLN A 581 -8.62 46.88 26.02
N LEU A 582 -9.83 46.54 25.59
CA LEU A 582 -10.55 47.23 24.53
C LEU A 582 -11.66 48.12 25.09
N PRO A 583 -11.65 49.43 24.79
CA PRO A 583 -12.77 50.29 25.13
C PRO A 583 -14.00 49.90 24.30
N ASP A 584 -15.16 49.83 24.95
CA ASP A 584 -16.46 49.55 24.29
C ASP A 584 -16.48 48.22 23.52
N PHE A 585 -15.97 47.15 24.16
CA PHE A 585 -15.91 45.80 23.58
C PHE A 585 -17.27 45.30 23.09
N SER A 586 -18.37 45.63 23.78
CA SER A 586 -19.72 45.25 23.37
C SER A 586 -20.08 45.77 21.97
N ARG A 587 -19.66 46.99 21.62
CA ARG A 587 -19.83 47.55 20.27
C ARG A 587 -18.95 46.86 19.23
N ILE A 588 -17.70 46.53 19.60
CA ILE A 588 -16.79 45.76 18.74
C ILE A 588 -17.36 44.36 18.47
N ALA A 589 -17.88 43.71 19.51
CA ALA A 589 -18.53 42.42 19.44
C ALA A 589 -19.77 42.45 18.55
N ALA A 590 -20.61 43.49 18.64
CA ALA A 590 -21.77 43.65 17.78
C ALA A 590 -21.39 43.79 16.29
N VAL A 591 -20.41 44.64 15.96
CA VAL A 591 -19.96 44.87 14.57
C VAL A 591 -19.26 43.64 13.99
N LEU A 592 -18.53 42.89 14.80
CA LEU A 592 -17.86 41.65 14.37
C LEU A 592 -18.73 40.40 14.51
N HIS A 593 -19.99 40.55 14.91
CA HIS A 593 -20.95 39.47 15.18
C HIS A 593 -20.37 38.38 16.10
N LEU A 594 -19.77 38.80 17.21
CA LEU A 594 -19.23 37.91 18.26
C LEU A 594 -20.35 37.64 19.27
N GLU A 595 -20.88 36.42 19.31
CA GLU A 595 -21.85 36.04 20.32
C GLU A 595 -21.21 36.04 21.72
N GLU A 596 -21.84 36.72 22.70
CA GLU A 596 -21.46 36.65 24.12
C GLU A 596 -21.80 35.25 24.67
N ASN A 597 -20.87 34.31 24.55
CA ASN A 597 -20.87 33.10 25.36
C ASN A 597 -19.74 33.17 26.39
N ALA A 598 -20.14 33.38 27.64
CA ALA A 598 -19.28 33.25 28.81
C ALA A 598 -18.86 31.78 28.99
N SER A 599 -17.56 31.48 28.81
CA SER A 599 -16.76 30.50 29.56
C SER A 599 -15.54 30.07 28.73
N SER A 600 -14.37 30.07 29.38
CA SER A 600 -13.05 29.79 28.85
C SER A 600 -12.83 28.32 28.43
N SER A 601 -12.31 28.08 27.22
CA SER A 601 -11.04 27.35 26.92
C SER A 601 -11.00 26.70 25.51
N ALA A 602 -9.97 27.09 24.74
CA ALA A 602 -9.22 26.40 23.68
C ALA A 602 -9.91 25.76 22.42
N ASP A 603 -9.74 26.49 21.29
CA ASP A 603 -9.41 26.08 19.89
C ASP A 603 -10.38 25.29 18.96
N PRO A 604 -10.30 25.49 17.61
CA PRO A 604 -11.37 26.11 16.84
C PRO A 604 -12.14 25.15 15.92
N ALA A 605 -13.41 25.49 15.61
CA ALA A 605 -14.15 24.91 14.48
C ALA A 605 -14.57 25.97 13.44
N VAL A 606 -14.68 25.48 12.21
CA VAL A 606 -14.76 26.11 10.88
C VAL A 606 -16.07 26.90 10.67
N PRO A 607 -16.13 27.89 9.74
CA PRO A 607 -17.35 28.66 9.46
C PRO A 607 -18.55 27.81 9.03
N GLU A 608 -19.72 28.13 9.58
CA GLU A 608 -21.02 27.60 9.18
C GLU A 608 -21.34 27.92 7.73
N ALA A 609 -21.46 26.87 6.91
CA ALA A 609 -22.20 26.91 5.66
C ALA A 609 -23.65 26.51 5.93
N LYS A 610 -24.59 27.16 5.21
CA LYS A 610 -26.05 26.97 5.29
C LYS A 610 -26.46 25.49 5.48
N PRO A 611 -27.46 25.19 6.33
CA PRO A 611 -27.90 23.83 6.58
C PRO A 611 -28.56 23.26 5.32
N VAL A 612 -27.93 22.24 4.74
CA VAL A 612 -28.62 21.27 3.87
C VAL A 612 -29.31 20.27 4.81
N PRO A 613 -30.61 20.01 4.69
CA PRO A 613 -31.29 19.07 5.56
C PRO A 613 -30.79 17.65 5.27
N MET A 614 -30.22 16.99 6.29
CA MET A 614 -29.97 15.54 6.25
C MET A 614 -30.73 14.88 7.40
N GLY A 615 -31.99 14.53 7.12
CA GLY A 615 -32.81 13.74 8.05
C GLY A 615 -32.19 12.38 8.40
N GLU A 616 -31.31 11.84 7.55
CA GLU A 616 -30.72 10.51 7.71
C GLU A 616 -29.84 10.37 8.96
N ALA A 617 -29.04 11.39 9.31
CA ALA A 617 -28.18 11.34 10.50
C ALA A 617 -29.01 11.40 11.79
N ASP A 618 -30.04 12.26 11.80
CA ASP A 618 -30.94 12.41 12.95
C ASP A 618 -31.84 11.17 13.12
N ASP A 619 -32.28 10.57 12.02
CA ASP A 619 -33.02 9.32 12.02
C ASP A 619 -32.19 8.16 12.56
N LEU A 620 -30.93 8.03 12.12
CA LEU A 620 -30.02 7.01 12.63
C LEU A 620 -29.73 7.22 14.12
N ILE A 621 -29.47 8.45 14.55
CA ILE A 621 -29.22 8.73 15.98
C ILE A 621 -30.46 8.46 16.82
N ARG A 622 -31.65 8.81 16.33
CA ARG A 622 -32.92 8.50 16.99
C ARG A 622 -33.13 6.99 17.13
N LYS A 623 -32.87 6.20 16.08
CA LYS A 623 -32.99 4.73 16.11
C LYS A 623 -31.94 4.10 17.04
N MET A 624 -30.71 4.59 17.02
CA MET A 624 -29.59 4.07 17.83
C MET A 624 -29.69 4.42 19.33
N LYS A 625 -30.47 5.44 19.73
CA LYS A 625 -30.75 5.73 21.16
C LYS A 625 -31.39 4.56 21.91
N GLY A 626 -32.02 3.61 21.21
CA GLY A 626 -32.64 2.43 21.80
C GLY A 626 -31.70 1.25 22.04
N ILE A 627 -30.41 1.34 21.69
CA ILE A 627 -29.44 0.26 21.93
C ILE A 627 -29.14 0.21 23.44
N SER A 628 -29.55 -0.88 24.08
CA SER A 628 -29.27 -1.17 25.49
C SER A 628 -28.05 -2.08 25.70
N ASP A 629 -27.62 -2.81 24.67
CA ASP A 629 -26.51 -3.77 24.73
C ASP A 629 -25.42 -3.39 23.71
N TRP A 630 -24.43 -2.63 24.17
CA TRP A 630 -23.29 -2.19 23.37
C TRP A 630 -22.15 -3.22 23.48
N ALA A 631 -21.47 -3.50 22.37
CA ALA A 631 -20.32 -4.39 22.40
C ALA A 631 -19.17 -3.79 23.22
N GLU A 632 -18.56 -4.60 24.08
CA GLU A 632 -17.41 -4.25 24.92
C GLU A 632 -16.28 -3.54 24.14
N PRO A 633 -15.64 -2.49 24.71
CA PRO A 633 -14.57 -1.76 24.06
C PRO A 633 -13.40 -2.65 23.64
N LYS A 634 -12.99 -2.56 22.37
CA LYS A 634 -11.90 -3.39 21.82
C LYS A 634 -10.60 -2.60 21.69
N LYS A 635 -9.52 -3.12 22.27
CA LYS A 635 -8.18 -2.54 22.13
C LYS A 635 -7.47 -3.11 20.90
N VAL A 636 -7.24 -2.27 19.89
CA VAL A 636 -6.53 -2.65 18.66
C VAL A 636 -5.37 -1.68 18.44
N ARG A 637 -4.14 -2.20 18.41
CA ARG A 637 -2.90 -1.42 18.17
C ARG A 637 -2.77 -0.19 19.08
N GLY A 638 -3.04 -0.36 20.37
CA GLY A 638 -2.90 0.70 21.38
C GLY A 638 -4.04 1.72 21.42
N ARG A 639 -5.05 1.60 20.55
CA ARG A 639 -6.27 2.43 20.59
C ARG A 639 -7.45 1.61 21.07
N VAL A 640 -8.27 2.20 21.94
CA VAL A 640 -9.53 1.61 22.41
C VAL A 640 -10.64 2.08 21.49
N TYR A 641 -11.39 1.13 20.93
CA TYR A 641 -12.56 1.37 20.09
C TYR A 641 -13.80 1.03 20.90
N ASP A 642 -14.55 2.05 21.27
CA ASP A 642 -15.77 1.99 22.05
C ASP A 642 -16.90 2.57 21.20
N ASP A 643 -17.84 1.70 20.79
CA ASP A 643 -18.94 2.10 19.91
C ASP A 643 -19.97 2.98 20.64
N GLN A 644 -20.15 2.77 21.94
CA GLN A 644 -21.07 3.57 22.76
C GLN A 644 -20.53 4.98 22.92
N ALA A 645 -19.28 5.12 23.35
CA ALA A 645 -18.63 6.42 23.48
C ALA A 645 -18.54 7.16 22.14
N PHE A 646 -18.35 6.42 21.04
CA PHE A 646 -18.37 6.97 19.69
C PHE A 646 -19.77 7.50 19.31
N PHE A 647 -20.82 6.70 19.52
CA PHE A 647 -22.21 7.11 19.27
C PHE A 647 -22.60 8.33 20.12
N GLU A 648 -22.34 8.31 21.43
CA GLU A 648 -22.65 9.41 22.35
C GLU A 648 -21.95 10.71 21.94
N SER A 649 -20.71 10.62 21.46
CA SER A 649 -19.98 11.77 20.92
C SER A 649 -20.66 12.37 19.68
N LEU A 650 -21.14 11.54 18.75
CA LEU A 650 -21.84 12.02 17.56
C LEU A 650 -23.25 12.53 17.88
N ALA A 651 -23.96 11.88 18.79
CA ALA A 651 -25.28 12.31 19.26
C ALA A 651 -25.18 13.67 19.98
N LYS A 652 -24.15 13.87 20.82
CA LYS A 652 -23.88 15.16 21.49
C LYS A 652 -23.50 16.25 20.49
N GLN A 653 -22.72 15.93 19.46
CA GLN A 653 -22.42 16.86 18.37
C GLN A 653 -23.68 17.28 17.61
N ARG A 654 -24.58 16.34 17.29
CA ARG A 654 -25.86 16.63 16.64
C ARG A 654 -26.81 17.44 17.52
N ALA A 655 -26.91 17.10 18.80
CA ALA A 655 -27.70 17.88 19.76
C ALA A 655 -27.19 19.32 19.93
N ALA A 656 -25.89 19.54 19.73
CA ALA A 656 -25.27 20.87 19.68
C ALA A 656 -25.33 21.55 18.29
N GLY A 657 -26.17 21.06 17.38
CA GLY A 657 -26.40 21.65 16.05
C GLY A 657 -25.29 21.39 15.02
N LYS A 658 -24.26 20.59 15.33
CA LYS A 658 -23.13 20.37 14.41
C LYS A 658 -23.51 19.45 13.24
N VAL A 659 -22.94 19.73 12.08
CA VAL A 659 -23.04 18.87 10.89
C VAL A 659 -21.99 17.77 10.99
N LEU A 660 -22.41 16.50 10.90
CA LEU A 660 -21.48 15.39 10.79
C LEU A 660 -20.83 15.40 9.41
N SER A 661 -19.50 15.29 9.34
CA SER A 661 -18.81 15.09 8.06
C SER A 661 -19.25 13.78 7.39
N GLU A 662 -19.06 13.67 6.07
CA GLU A 662 -19.36 12.44 5.31
C GLU A 662 -18.70 11.19 5.93
N LYS A 663 -17.49 11.33 6.49
CA LYS A 663 -16.79 10.26 7.20
C LYS A 663 -17.47 9.89 8.52
N GLN A 664 -17.97 10.86 9.27
CA GLN A 664 -18.71 10.62 10.51
C GLN A 664 -20.05 9.97 10.24
N LEU A 665 -20.77 10.39 9.19
CA LEU A 665 -22.03 9.76 8.78
C LEU A 665 -21.81 8.32 8.28
N ALA A 666 -20.78 8.08 7.46
CA ALA A 666 -20.44 6.72 7.02
C ALA A 666 -20.03 5.81 8.19
N ALA A 667 -19.29 6.33 9.17
CA ALA A 667 -18.94 5.61 10.38
C ALA A 667 -20.17 5.33 11.26
N LEU A 668 -21.08 6.30 11.42
CA LEU A 668 -22.35 6.13 12.13
C LEU A 668 -23.23 5.06 11.47
N LYS A 669 -23.34 5.04 10.13
CA LYS A 669 -24.05 3.99 9.37
C LYS A 669 -23.43 2.61 9.60
N LYS A 670 -22.10 2.53 9.61
CA LYS A 670 -21.39 1.27 9.85
C LYS A 670 -21.60 0.76 11.28
N THR A 671 -21.63 1.66 12.26
CA THR A 671 -21.96 1.31 13.64
C THR A 671 -23.42 0.90 13.74
N ALA A 672 -24.37 1.63 13.14
CA ALA A 672 -25.79 1.26 13.10
C ALA A 672 -26.01 -0.14 12.52
N ALA A 673 -25.35 -0.45 11.38
CA ALA A 673 -25.42 -1.77 10.76
C ALA A 673 -24.87 -2.90 11.65
N LYS A 674 -23.86 -2.62 12.49
CA LYS A 674 -23.33 -3.59 13.46
C LYS A 674 -24.38 -3.98 14.51
N TYR A 675 -25.30 -3.07 14.85
CA TYR A 675 -26.41 -3.30 15.77
C TYR A 675 -27.74 -3.52 15.05
N SER A 676 -27.71 -3.91 13.76
CA SER A 676 -28.88 -4.21 12.92
C SER A 676 -29.90 -3.07 12.80
N ILE A 677 -29.44 -1.81 12.85
CA ILE A 677 -30.26 -0.61 12.63
C ILE A 677 -30.09 -0.15 11.20
N SER A 678 -31.19 -0.18 10.43
CA SER A 678 -31.29 0.23 9.02
C SER A 678 -31.72 1.68 8.85
#